data_AF-A0AB73IPE7-F1
#
_entry.id   AF-A0AB73IPE7-F1
#
_cell.length_a   1.000
_cell.length_b   1.000
_cell.length_c   1.000
_cell.angle_alpha   90.00
_cell.angle_beta   90.00
_cell.angle_gamma   90.00
#
_symmetry.space_group_name_H-M   'P 1'
#
loop_
_entity.id
_entity.type
_entity.pdbx_description
1 polymer ?
#
loop_
_entity_poly.entity_id
_entity_poly.type
_entity_poly.pdbx_seq_one_letter_code
_entity_poly.pdbx_strand_id
1 'polypeptide(L)'
;MPLEEGSSREAISKNIATEREAGKPEQQAIAIAMHEAGKSKADSDKVQAAGTLIVADGNVLFLRRGDGGDHPGEWAFPGGHIEAGETPEEAARRETFEEAGYEPEKLIEIGTTSDGDVEFTTFYHECRPFDVALSDESTEFVWSPLGSWPEPLHPGCRFMLESDAFKAIRKAHMTETDLARAMVAGEYSSPQFFVNMWLFDIRITGTGTSYRSKDEEYVYRPPEEYLNDDFLARCNGLPVIVDHPENSNLNSEEFKKRSVGSVMLPYIKGDEVWAIVRIYNEAAATMMSNEQLSTSPNVVFRNPKLENTVVTLDNGEKGLIEGNPKLLDHIAICEVGVWDKGGPPTGVSTTNVQEPEMTEEERKAKADAEAKDALEAKAKADAEEKAKADAEEEKAKADSDKWEKLMSAVDSLCKRMDSYDGDKNDKKADAMPADEMSIADKKADSDGKKADDDAKDKEAEAAKLKAEAKEEEAKADAAKRESVLLDRVSQLEKLLVETARLAPKPLGDAEYAAMADAQAKADSVYSAFGKSANRPLNGEDLLAYRKRLAAPMKSHSAAWKDVDLSKLEASVFDIAEAAIYADAMGAAVNPAVSPEGGLRAVTRDTGTGHKITTFYGNVGSWMDDFRAPRMHGEINQPNKH
;
A
#
# COMPACT_ATOMS: atom_id res chain seq x y z
N MET A 1 11.63 73.02 -10.21
CA MET A 1 11.87 73.35 -8.79
C MET A 1 11.83 72.04 -8.02
N PRO A 2 12.68 71.80 -7.01
CA PRO A 2 12.53 70.60 -6.18
C PRO A 2 11.17 70.69 -5.46
N LEU A 3 10.45 69.57 -5.44
CA LEU A 3 9.18 69.46 -4.72
C LEU A 3 9.46 69.46 -3.21
N GLU A 4 8.52 69.98 -2.44
CA GLU A 4 8.65 70.02 -0.98
C GLU A 4 8.29 68.65 -0.38
N GLU A 5 9.20 68.05 0.39
CA GLU A 5 8.94 66.83 1.15
C GLU A 5 8.05 67.15 2.37
N GLY A 6 6.98 66.37 2.57
CA GLY A 6 6.12 66.46 3.74
C GLY A 6 4.63 66.26 3.44
N SER A 7 3.92 65.59 4.35
CA SER A 7 2.51 65.18 4.18
C SER A 7 1.49 66.28 4.52
N SER A 8 1.90 67.55 4.59
CA SER A 8 1.00 68.66 4.93
C SER A 8 0.15 69.07 3.73
N ARG A 9 -1.09 69.52 3.99
CA ARG A 9 -2.03 69.93 2.93
C ARG A 9 -1.51 71.13 2.11
N GLU A 10 -0.72 72.00 2.74
CA GLU A 10 -0.07 73.13 2.09
C GLU A 10 1.07 72.68 1.15
N ALA A 11 1.92 71.75 1.60
CA ALA A 11 3.02 71.20 0.79
C ALA A 11 2.49 70.45 -0.45
N ILE A 12 1.49 69.58 -0.27
CA ILE A 12 0.87 68.84 -1.38
C ILE A 12 0.21 69.80 -2.39
N SER A 13 -0.52 70.81 -1.90
CA SER A 13 -1.15 71.80 -2.79
C SER A 13 -0.13 72.61 -3.59
N LYS A 14 1.02 72.95 -2.98
CA LYS A 14 2.10 73.70 -3.62
C LYS A 14 2.84 72.86 -4.65
N ASN A 15 3.05 71.57 -4.36
CA ASN A 15 3.62 70.61 -5.30
C ASN A 15 2.71 70.38 -6.53
N ILE A 16 1.39 70.26 -6.33
CA ILE A 16 0.42 70.15 -7.43
C ILE A 16 0.46 71.40 -8.33
N ALA A 17 0.50 72.59 -7.72
CA ALA A 17 0.56 73.85 -8.48
C ALA A 17 1.85 73.94 -9.30
N THR A 18 2.99 73.56 -8.71
CA THR A 18 4.31 73.55 -9.36
C THR A 18 4.34 72.62 -10.56
N GLU A 19 3.75 71.42 -10.45
CA GLU A 19 3.72 70.44 -11.53
C GLU A 19 2.72 70.79 -12.64
N ARG A 20 1.62 71.48 -12.31
CA ARG A 20 0.70 72.03 -13.32
C ARG A 20 1.34 73.18 -14.10
N GLU A 21 2.10 74.05 -13.43
CA GLU A 21 2.83 75.14 -14.08
C GLU A 21 3.96 74.61 -14.99
N ALA A 22 4.52 73.45 -14.66
CA ALA A 22 5.42 72.70 -15.54
C ALA A 22 4.70 72.02 -16.75
N GLY A 23 3.40 72.25 -16.93
CA GLY A 23 2.62 71.81 -18.08
C GLY A 23 2.09 70.38 -17.98
N LYS A 24 2.16 69.73 -16.81
CA LYS A 24 1.64 68.38 -16.63
C LYS A 24 0.10 68.39 -16.48
N PRO A 25 -0.62 67.42 -17.07
CA PRO A 25 -2.04 67.22 -16.85
C PRO A 25 -2.38 67.12 -15.36
N GLU A 26 -3.54 67.62 -14.95
CA GLU A 26 -3.93 67.75 -13.54
C GLU A 26 -3.86 66.42 -12.77
N GLN A 27 -4.28 65.32 -13.38
CA GLN A 27 -4.17 63.99 -12.77
C GLN A 27 -2.72 63.55 -12.57
N GLN A 28 -1.82 63.89 -13.50
CA GLN A 28 -0.40 63.55 -13.41
C GLN A 28 0.33 64.42 -12.37
N ALA A 29 -0.03 65.71 -12.29
CA ALA A 29 0.50 66.62 -11.27
C ALA A 29 0.08 66.19 -9.85
N ILE A 30 -1.16 65.72 -9.68
CA ILE A 30 -1.65 65.17 -8.41
C ILE A 30 -0.91 63.89 -8.05
N ALA A 31 -0.72 62.97 -9.01
CA ALA A 31 -0.02 61.72 -8.76
C ALA A 31 1.43 61.93 -8.31
N ILE A 32 2.15 62.84 -8.95
CA ILE A 32 3.55 63.16 -8.61
C ILE A 32 3.63 63.84 -7.24
N ALA A 33 2.74 64.79 -6.96
CA ALA A 33 2.71 65.48 -5.67
C ALA A 33 2.33 64.55 -4.50
N MET A 34 1.46 63.56 -4.74
CA MET A 34 1.09 62.54 -3.74
C MET A 34 2.19 61.49 -3.54
N HIS A 35 2.89 61.10 -4.61
CA HIS A 35 4.05 60.22 -4.55
C HIS A 35 5.19 60.84 -3.72
N GLU A 36 5.52 62.12 -3.98
CA GLU A 36 6.54 62.83 -3.22
C GLU A 36 6.17 63.02 -1.73
N ALA A 37 4.88 63.10 -1.43
CA ALA A 37 4.37 63.16 -0.06
C ALA A 37 4.25 61.78 0.61
N GLY A 38 4.60 60.69 -0.08
CA GLY A 38 4.61 59.33 0.45
C GLY A 38 3.24 58.70 0.71
N LYS A 39 2.15 59.17 0.05
CA LYS A 39 0.80 58.63 0.27
C LYS A 39 0.10 58.27 -1.04
N SER A 40 -0.17 56.97 -1.25
CA SER A 40 -1.16 56.52 -2.23
C SER A 40 -2.57 56.67 -1.64
N LYS A 41 -3.57 56.99 -2.47
CA LYS A 41 -4.94 57.34 -2.04
C LYS A 41 -5.83 56.13 -1.75
N ALA A 42 -5.28 54.91 -1.68
CA ALA A 42 -6.05 53.67 -1.63
C ALA A 42 -5.93 52.89 -0.31
N ASP A 43 -5.13 53.36 0.66
CA ASP A 43 -4.59 52.48 1.70
C ASP A 43 -4.75 53.00 3.14
N SER A 44 -5.76 53.84 3.43
CA SER A 44 -5.79 54.57 4.71
C SER A 44 -7.03 54.46 5.60
N ASP A 45 -7.98 53.54 5.40
CA ASP A 45 -9.15 53.46 6.31
C ASP A 45 -9.68 52.01 6.50
N LYS A 46 -8.82 50.99 6.45
CA LYS A 46 -9.22 49.65 6.91
C LYS A 46 -8.67 49.41 8.31
N VAL A 47 -9.53 48.99 9.22
CA VAL A 47 -9.12 48.60 10.57
C VAL A 47 -8.34 47.29 10.45
N GLN A 48 -7.10 47.26 10.92
CA GLN A 48 -6.30 46.05 10.89
C GLN A 48 -6.45 45.29 12.21
N ALA A 49 -6.56 43.98 12.10
CA ALA A 49 -6.73 43.06 13.21
C ALA A 49 -5.92 41.78 12.96
N ALA A 50 -5.58 41.05 14.02
CA ALA A 50 -4.88 39.79 13.91
C ALA A 50 -5.30 38.82 15.00
N GLY A 51 -5.18 37.52 14.72
CA GLY A 51 -5.49 36.48 15.68
C GLY A 51 -4.85 35.14 15.37
N THR A 52 -5.05 34.19 16.28
CA THR A 52 -4.34 32.91 16.26
C THR A 52 -5.31 31.72 16.22
N LEU A 53 -5.19 30.92 15.16
CA LEU A 53 -5.74 29.57 15.11
C LEU A 53 -4.79 28.62 15.86
N ILE A 54 -5.20 28.21 17.06
CA ILE A 54 -4.41 27.34 17.93
C ILE A 54 -4.91 25.91 17.81
N VAL A 55 -4.00 24.99 17.51
CA VAL A 55 -4.26 23.54 17.49
C VAL A 55 -3.51 22.85 18.62
N ALA A 56 -4.22 22.03 19.40
CA ALA A 56 -3.66 21.12 20.39
C ALA A 56 -4.35 19.76 20.31
N ASP A 57 -3.56 18.68 20.19
CA ASP A 57 -4.05 17.30 20.09
C ASP A 57 -5.20 17.11 19.08
N GLY A 58 -5.09 17.75 17.90
CA GLY A 58 -6.11 17.68 16.84
C GLY A 58 -7.40 18.45 17.13
N ASN A 59 -7.42 19.32 18.15
CA ASN A 59 -8.53 20.21 18.47
C ASN A 59 -8.13 21.67 18.27
N VAL A 60 -9.07 22.49 17.77
CA VAL A 60 -8.92 23.93 17.59
C VAL A 60 -9.58 24.65 18.77
N LEU A 61 -8.90 25.65 19.33
CA LEU A 61 -9.47 26.51 20.36
C LEU A 61 -10.41 27.55 19.75
N PHE A 62 -11.62 27.65 20.27
CA PHE A 62 -12.56 28.73 19.99
C PHE A 62 -12.99 29.42 21.27
N LEU A 63 -13.14 30.74 21.20
CA LEU A 63 -13.68 31.57 22.27
C LEU A 63 -15.05 32.10 21.85
N ARG A 64 -16.01 32.08 22.78
CA ARG A 64 -17.37 32.58 22.55
C ARG A 64 -17.44 34.04 22.92
N ARG A 65 -17.63 34.89 21.91
CA ARG A 65 -17.64 36.34 22.05
C ARG A 65 -18.75 36.81 22.99
N GLY A 66 -18.44 37.72 23.91
CA GLY A 66 -19.38 38.28 24.87
C GLY A 66 -20.37 39.29 24.26
N ASP A 67 -21.36 39.70 25.06
CA ASP A 67 -22.47 40.56 24.63
C ASP A 67 -22.07 42.00 24.26
N GLY A 68 -20.86 42.43 24.62
CA GLY A 68 -20.36 43.80 24.42
C GLY A 68 -19.56 44.03 23.14
N GLY A 69 -19.20 42.97 22.42
CA GLY A 69 -18.35 43.03 21.22
C GLY A 69 -19.12 42.90 19.91
N ASP A 70 -18.40 42.99 18.79
CA ASP A 70 -18.94 42.66 17.47
C ASP A 70 -19.31 41.17 17.40
N HIS A 71 -20.36 40.79 16.67
CA HIS A 71 -20.84 39.39 16.57
C HIS A 71 -21.01 38.65 17.93
N PRO A 72 -21.89 39.14 18.84
CA PRO A 72 -22.04 38.56 20.17
C PRO A 72 -22.60 37.13 20.14
N GLY A 73 -22.02 36.26 20.96
CA GLY A 73 -22.42 34.85 21.10
C GLY A 73 -21.89 33.91 20.01
N GLU A 74 -21.20 34.43 19.00
CA GLU A 74 -20.50 33.64 17.97
C GLU A 74 -19.14 33.14 18.47
N TRP A 75 -18.67 32.03 17.89
CA TRP A 75 -17.37 31.44 18.18
C TRP A 75 -16.30 31.97 17.23
N ALA A 76 -15.16 32.41 17.77
CA ALA A 76 -14.05 32.96 17.02
C ALA A 76 -12.69 32.44 17.54
N PHE A 77 -11.65 32.65 16.74
CA PHE A 77 -10.26 32.52 17.20
C PHE A 77 -9.92 33.67 18.14
N PRO A 78 -9.01 33.48 19.11
CA PRO A 78 -8.47 34.59 19.88
C PRO A 78 -7.82 35.62 18.96
N GLY A 79 -8.10 36.89 19.16
CA GLY A 79 -7.59 37.97 18.30
C GLY A 79 -8.35 39.28 18.44
N GLY A 80 -7.69 40.36 17.99
CA GLY A 80 -8.16 41.73 18.18
C GLY A 80 -7.47 42.73 17.26
N HIS A 81 -7.62 44.01 17.57
CA HIS A 81 -7.08 45.10 16.75
C HIS A 81 -5.56 45.22 16.87
N ILE A 82 -4.90 45.60 15.77
CA ILE A 82 -3.47 45.91 15.79
C ILE A 82 -3.26 47.32 16.35
N GLU A 83 -2.45 47.45 17.40
CA GLU A 83 -2.13 48.75 17.98
C GLU A 83 -1.09 49.54 17.17
N ALA A 84 -1.01 50.85 17.42
CA ALA A 84 -0.08 51.73 16.69
C ALA A 84 1.39 51.35 16.96
N GLY A 85 2.08 50.87 15.92
CA GLY A 85 3.47 50.45 15.99
C GLY A 85 3.67 48.97 16.31
N GLU A 86 2.58 48.21 16.44
CA GLU A 86 2.56 46.76 16.60
C GLU A 86 2.52 46.06 15.23
N THR A 87 3.23 44.94 15.09
CA THR A 87 3.11 44.07 13.92
C THR A 87 1.91 43.12 14.07
N PRO A 88 1.35 42.56 12.98
CA PRO A 88 0.26 41.58 13.07
C PRO A 88 0.60 40.36 13.94
N GLU A 89 1.85 39.90 13.91
CA GLU A 89 2.30 38.77 14.75
C GLU A 89 2.33 39.15 16.24
N GLU A 90 2.83 40.35 16.57
CA GLU A 90 2.85 40.86 17.95
C GLU A 90 1.42 41.03 18.49
N ALA A 91 0.52 41.58 17.69
CA ALA A 91 -0.90 41.72 18.03
C ALA A 91 -1.53 40.35 18.30
N ALA A 92 -1.38 39.39 17.38
CA ALA A 92 -1.92 38.04 17.58
C ALA A 92 -1.41 37.38 18.88
N ARG A 93 -0.12 37.56 19.20
CA ARG A 93 0.50 37.02 20.42
C ARG A 93 -0.04 37.69 21.69
N ARG A 94 -0.14 39.03 21.70
CA ARG A 94 -0.70 39.81 22.81
C ARG A 94 -2.16 39.44 23.06
N GLU A 95 -2.98 39.47 22.02
CA GLU A 95 -4.42 39.14 22.09
C GLU A 95 -4.63 37.70 22.58
N THR A 96 -3.85 36.74 22.08
CA THR A 96 -3.93 35.35 22.56
C THR A 96 -3.59 35.24 24.05
N PHE A 97 -2.61 36.00 24.53
CA PHE A 97 -2.24 36.02 25.93
C PHE A 97 -3.33 36.67 26.80
N GLU A 98 -3.92 37.77 26.34
CA GLU A 98 -4.97 38.49 27.06
C GLU A 98 -6.28 37.70 27.12
N GLU A 99 -6.70 37.08 26.01
CA GLU A 99 -8.00 36.40 25.90
C GLU A 99 -7.98 34.92 26.33
N ALA A 100 -6.84 34.24 26.22
CA ALA A 100 -6.71 32.81 26.52
C ALA A 100 -5.65 32.47 27.59
N GLY A 101 -4.87 33.45 28.05
CA GLY A 101 -3.81 33.24 29.04
C GLY A 101 -2.59 32.47 28.50
N TYR A 102 -2.40 32.44 27.18
CA TYR A 102 -1.38 31.63 26.52
C TYR A 102 -0.52 32.46 25.56
N GLU A 103 0.81 32.27 25.64
CA GLU A 103 1.74 32.97 24.75
C GLU A 103 2.26 32.00 23.66
N PRO A 104 1.80 32.11 22.40
CA PRO A 104 2.17 31.19 21.33
C PRO A 104 3.61 31.40 20.86
N GLU A 105 4.50 30.42 20.89
CA GLU A 105 5.92 30.61 20.53
C GLU A 105 6.15 30.87 19.03
N LYS A 106 5.65 29.97 18.17
CA LYS A 106 5.86 29.99 16.71
C LYS A 106 4.56 30.26 15.99
N LEU A 107 4.46 31.41 15.33
CA LEU A 107 3.29 31.79 14.54
C LEU A 107 3.62 31.66 13.05
N ILE A 108 2.70 31.06 12.30
CA ILE A 108 2.80 30.91 10.84
C ILE A 108 1.61 31.63 10.23
N GLU A 109 1.83 32.68 9.45
CA GLU A 109 0.73 33.36 8.76
C GLU A 109 0.08 32.41 7.74
N ILE A 110 -1.23 32.20 7.85
CA ILE A 110 -1.98 31.30 6.96
C ILE A 110 -2.92 32.03 6.01
N GLY A 111 -3.19 33.31 6.26
CA GLY A 111 -3.91 34.17 5.33
C GLY A 111 -4.54 35.39 5.99
N THR A 112 -5.10 36.24 5.14
CA THR A 112 -5.77 37.48 5.53
C THR A 112 -7.18 37.51 4.94
N THR A 113 -8.16 37.84 5.76
CA THR A 113 -9.57 38.00 5.36
C THR A 113 -9.98 39.45 5.47
N SER A 114 -10.76 39.97 4.52
CA SER A 114 -11.30 41.33 4.62
C SER A 114 -12.81 41.31 4.39
N ASP A 115 -13.56 41.96 5.28
CA ASP A 115 -15.02 42.14 5.17
C ASP A 115 -15.41 43.49 4.55
N GLY A 116 -14.41 44.29 4.14
CA GLY A 116 -14.57 45.64 3.61
C GLY A 116 -14.07 46.71 4.58
N ASP A 117 -14.40 46.58 5.87
CA ASP A 117 -14.09 47.57 6.92
C ASP A 117 -12.91 47.11 7.78
N VAL A 118 -12.76 45.79 7.97
CA VAL A 118 -11.68 45.15 8.72
C VAL A 118 -10.83 44.29 7.77
N GLU A 119 -9.52 44.30 8.01
CA GLU A 119 -8.56 43.35 7.45
C GLU A 119 -7.97 42.54 8.60
N PHE A 120 -8.25 41.23 8.63
CA PHE A 120 -7.88 40.33 9.71
C PHE A 120 -6.85 39.31 9.23
N THR A 121 -5.65 39.33 9.81
CA THR A 121 -4.58 38.36 9.54
C THR A 121 -4.64 37.21 10.52
N THR A 122 -4.71 35.98 10.03
CA THR A 122 -4.74 34.78 10.88
C THR A 122 -3.40 34.06 10.87
N PHE A 123 -2.91 33.72 12.06
CA PHE A 123 -1.72 32.91 12.28
C PHE A 123 -2.09 31.52 12.78
N TYR A 124 -1.38 30.50 12.34
CA TYR A 124 -1.44 29.14 12.87
C TYR A 124 -0.40 28.93 13.95
N HIS A 125 -0.81 28.27 15.04
CA HIS A 125 0.07 27.80 16.09
C HIS A 125 -0.31 26.38 16.54
N GLU A 126 0.70 25.52 16.76
CA GLU A 126 0.51 24.18 17.29
C GLU A 126 1.20 24.03 18.64
N CYS A 127 0.47 23.51 19.62
CA CYS A 127 0.94 23.38 21.00
C CYS A 127 0.40 22.14 21.70
N ARG A 128 0.84 21.93 22.95
CA ARG A 128 0.20 20.96 23.87
C ARG A 128 -1.03 21.60 24.52
N PRO A 129 -2.01 20.80 24.95
CA PRO A 129 -3.15 21.32 25.69
C PRO A 129 -2.72 22.14 26.91
N PHE A 130 -3.43 23.23 27.16
CA PHE A 130 -3.22 24.14 28.29
C PHE A 130 -4.57 24.56 28.90
N ASP A 131 -4.51 25.05 30.14
CA ASP A 131 -5.67 25.59 30.82
C ASP A 131 -5.95 27.00 30.30
N VAL A 132 -7.09 27.18 29.61
CA VAL A 132 -7.50 28.46 29.03
C VAL A 132 -8.00 29.40 30.13
N ALA A 133 -7.39 30.58 30.22
CA ALA A 133 -7.84 31.65 31.10
C ALA A 133 -8.54 32.73 30.27
N LEU A 134 -9.88 32.76 30.33
CA LEU A 134 -10.70 33.72 29.60
C LEU A 134 -10.58 35.14 30.16
N SER A 135 -10.58 36.13 29.27
CA SER A 135 -10.81 37.54 29.60
C SER A 135 -12.31 37.85 29.77
N ASP A 136 -12.63 39.09 30.18
CA ASP A 136 -14.02 39.57 30.29
C ASP A 136 -14.72 39.72 28.91
N GLU A 137 -13.98 39.60 27.80
CA GLU A 137 -14.49 39.74 26.43
C GLU A 137 -15.11 38.45 25.89
N SER A 138 -14.80 37.32 26.52
CA SER A 138 -15.27 35.99 26.13
C SER A 138 -16.03 35.32 27.27
N THR A 139 -17.13 34.65 26.93
CA THR A 139 -18.02 34.01 27.92
C THR A 139 -17.68 32.56 28.17
N GLU A 140 -17.24 31.84 27.13
CA GLU A 140 -16.99 30.41 27.14
C GLU A 140 -15.81 30.10 26.19
N PHE A 141 -15.14 28.96 26.40
CA PHE A 141 -14.17 28.42 25.46
C PHE A 141 -14.51 26.96 25.13
N VAL A 142 -14.08 26.50 23.96
CA VAL A 142 -14.18 25.09 23.57
C VAL A 142 -12.96 24.66 22.76
N TRP A 143 -12.47 23.47 23.07
CA TRP A 143 -11.55 22.74 22.20
C TRP A 143 -12.39 21.84 21.29
N SER A 144 -12.45 22.19 20.01
CA SER A 144 -13.30 21.49 19.03
C SER A 144 -12.47 20.64 18.09
N PRO A 145 -12.82 19.36 17.84
CA PRO A 145 -12.08 18.51 16.91
C PRO A 145 -11.97 19.11 15.51
N LEU A 146 -10.82 18.91 14.85
CA LEU A 146 -10.61 19.33 13.47
C LEU A 146 -11.67 18.74 12.51
N GLY A 147 -12.51 19.61 11.94
CA GLY A 147 -13.60 19.26 11.04
C GLY A 147 -14.98 19.25 11.70
N SER A 148 -15.05 19.46 13.02
CA SER A 148 -16.29 19.60 13.78
C SER A 148 -16.26 20.93 14.52
N TRP A 149 -16.90 21.95 13.97
CA TRP A 149 -16.82 23.32 14.49
C TRP A 149 -18.00 23.64 15.41
N PRO A 150 -17.79 24.48 16.44
CA PRO A 150 -18.91 25.01 17.22
C PRO A 150 -19.72 26.00 16.38
N GLU A 151 -21.02 26.08 16.64
CA GLU A 151 -21.93 27.00 15.95
C GLU A 151 -22.70 27.87 16.98
N PRO A 152 -23.01 29.14 16.67
CA PRO A 152 -22.72 29.84 15.41
C PRO A 152 -21.25 30.29 15.30
N LEU A 153 -20.62 30.07 14.15
CA LEU A 153 -19.22 30.45 13.90
C LEU A 153 -19.10 31.84 13.26
N HIS A 154 -18.10 32.62 13.68
CA HIS A 154 -17.79 33.92 13.08
C HIS A 154 -17.48 33.80 11.57
N PRO A 155 -18.01 34.69 10.70
CA PRO A 155 -17.83 34.60 9.26
C PRO A 155 -16.35 34.55 8.81
N GLY A 156 -15.49 35.36 9.43
CA GLY A 156 -14.05 35.36 9.13
C GLY A 156 -13.37 34.04 9.49
N CYS A 157 -13.75 33.42 10.61
CA CYS A 157 -13.26 32.11 11.01
C CYS A 157 -13.74 31.02 10.04
N ARG A 158 -15.01 31.05 9.63
CA ARG A 158 -15.55 30.11 8.63
C ARG A 158 -14.76 30.18 7.32
N PHE A 159 -14.51 31.39 6.82
CA PHE A 159 -13.72 31.58 5.60
C PHE A 159 -12.31 31.01 5.74
N MET A 160 -11.64 31.27 6.87
CA MET A 160 -10.29 30.74 7.12
C MET A 160 -10.27 29.21 7.21
N LEU A 161 -11.26 28.59 7.86
CA LEU A 161 -11.38 27.13 7.95
C LEU A 161 -11.71 26.46 6.61
N GLU A 162 -12.23 27.21 5.64
CA GLU A 162 -12.48 26.73 4.27
C GLU A 162 -11.31 27.01 3.31
N SER A 163 -10.29 27.75 3.76
CA SER A 163 -9.10 28.09 2.96
C SER A 163 -8.23 26.86 2.65
N ASP A 164 -7.50 26.92 1.53
CA ASP A 164 -6.59 25.84 1.14
C ASP A 164 -5.42 25.69 2.12
N ALA A 165 -4.97 26.79 2.72
CA ALA A 165 -3.94 26.79 3.77
C ALA A 165 -4.41 25.98 4.99
N PHE A 166 -5.63 26.23 5.48
CA PHE A 166 -6.18 25.45 6.59
C PHE A 166 -6.50 24.01 6.20
N LYS A 167 -7.01 23.74 5.00
CA LYS A 167 -7.23 22.36 4.53
C LYS A 167 -5.94 21.55 4.50
N ALA A 168 -4.80 22.16 4.18
CA ALA A 168 -3.49 21.52 4.24
C ALA A 168 -3.08 21.20 5.69
N ILE A 169 -3.29 22.13 6.63
CA ILE A 169 -3.07 21.91 8.07
C ILE A 169 -3.98 20.79 8.59
N ARG A 170 -5.28 20.86 8.33
CA ARG A 170 -6.26 19.84 8.71
C ARG A 170 -5.83 18.48 8.18
N LYS A 171 -5.43 18.38 6.90
CA LYS A 171 -4.93 17.13 6.30
C LYS A 171 -3.68 16.58 7.00
N ALA A 172 -2.76 17.45 7.44
CA ALA A 172 -1.56 17.02 8.15
C ALA A 172 -1.87 16.39 9.53
N HIS A 173 -2.98 16.79 10.15
CA HIS A 173 -3.48 16.27 11.43
C HIS A 173 -4.46 15.10 11.29
N MET A 174 -4.96 14.83 10.09
CA MET A 174 -5.87 13.72 9.86
C MET A 174 -5.18 12.39 10.12
N THR A 175 -5.89 11.46 10.77
CA THR A 175 -5.50 10.06 10.69
C THR A 175 -5.80 9.52 9.29
N GLU A 176 -5.18 8.40 8.96
CA GLU A 176 -5.47 7.69 7.71
C GLU A 176 -6.97 7.37 7.55
N THR A 177 -7.67 7.12 8.66
CA THR A 177 -9.13 6.87 8.68
C THR A 177 -9.93 8.14 8.47
N ASP A 178 -9.50 9.28 9.01
CA ASP A 178 -10.18 10.56 8.80
C ASP A 178 -10.06 10.98 7.34
N LEU A 179 -8.88 10.82 6.74
CA LEU A 179 -8.66 11.10 5.32
C LEU A 179 -9.53 10.19 4.44
N ALA A 180 -9.59 8.88 4.73
CA ALA A 180 -10.46 7.95 4.01
C ALA A 180 -11.95 8.34 4.11
N ARG A 181 -12.44 8.71 5.29
CA ARG A 181 -13.83 9.20 5.44
C ARG A 181 -14.08 10.50 4.67
N ALA A 182 -13.11 11.42 4.70
CA ALA A 182 -13.20 12.68 3.97
C ALA A 182 -13.19 12.45 2.45
N MET A 183 -12.46 11.46 1.94
CA MET A 183 -12.57 11.02 0.54
C MET A 183 -13.97 10.49 0.20
N VAL A 184 -14.55 9.65 1.06
CA VAL A 184 -15.92 9.14 0.87
C VAL A 184 -16.95 10.27 0.89
N ALA A 185 -16.75 11.29 1.73
CA ALA A 185 -17.60 12.48 1.78
C ALA A 185 -17.41 13.41 0.56
N GLY A 186 -16.39 13.16 -0.28
CA GLY A 186 -16.06 13.98 -1.44
C GLY A 186 -15.25 15.24 -1.11
N GLU A 187 -14.71 15.36 0.10
CA GLU A 187 -13.84 16.49 0.51
C GLU A 187 -12.45 16.41 -0.12
N TYR A 188 -11.97 15.19 -0.41
CA TYR A 188 -10.68 14.94 -1.07
C TYR A 188 -10.85 14.01 -2.27
N SER A 189 -10.07 14.27 -3.33
CA SER A 189 -10.01 13.43 -4.54
C SER A 189 -9.34 12.08 -4.29
N SER A 190 -9.54 11.13 -5.21
CA SER A 190 -8.71 9.93 -5.32
C SER A 190 -7.70 10.12 -6.46
N PRO A 191 -6.40 9.77 -6.28
CA PRO A 191 -5.80 9.20 -5.07
C PRO A 191 -5.30 10.22 -4.04
N GLN A 192 -5.04 9.76 -2.81
CA GLN A 192 -4.32 10.53 -1.78
C GLN A 192 -3.11 9.77 -1.26
N PHE A 193 -1.98 10.46 -1.07
CA PHE A 193 -0.83 9.87 -0.38
C PHE A 193 -0.90 10.15 1.13
N PHE A 194 -0.67 9.13 1.94
CA PHE A 194 -0.63 9.22 3.40
C PHE A 194 0.60 8.48 3.94
N VAL A 195 1.57 9.23 4.46
CA VAL A 195 2.84 8.76 5.08
C VAL A 195 3.71 7.89 4.17
N ASN A 196 3.28 6.66 3.89
CA ASN A 196 3.99 5.68 3.08
C ASN A 196 3.06 4.82 2.19
N MET A 197 1.78 5.18 2.09
CA MET A 197 0.79 4.43 1.33
C MET A 197 -0.10 5.38 0.52
N TRP A 198 -0.67 4.86 -0.55
CA TRP A 198 -1.68 5.54 -1.34
C TRP A 198 -3.07 5.05 -0.97
N LEU A 199 -4.02 5.98 -0.89
CA LEU A 199 -5.44 5.72 -0.73
C LEU A 199 -6.12 5.92 -2.09
N PHE A 200 -6.81 4.90 -2.56
CA PHE A 200 -7.62 4.94 -3.77
C PHE A 200 -9.07 4.63 -3.44
N ASP A 201 -10.00 5.33 -4.07
CA ASP A 201 -11.40 4.98 -4.09
C ASP A 201 -11.67 4.02 -5.26
N ILE A 202 -12.09 2.80 -4.96
CA ILE A 202 -12.34 1.76 -5.97
C ILE A 202 -13.73 1.14 -5.80
N ARG A 203 -14.34 0.73 -6.90
CA ARG A 203 -15.57 -0.06 -6.89
C ARG A 203 -15.24 -1.49 -6.50
N ILE A 204 -16.00 -2.07 -5.58
CA ILE A 204 -15.94 -3.51 -5.28
C ILE A 204 -16.89 -4.26 -6.21
N THR A 205 -18.17 -3.89 -6.21
CA THR A 205 -19.20 -4.51 -7.05
C THR A 205 -20.39 -3.58 -7.22
N GLY A 206 -21.07 -3.64 -8.37
CA GLY A 206 -22.43 -3.13 -8.50
C GLY A 206 -23.48 -4.15 -8.04
N THR A 207 -24.74 -3.75 -8.06
CA THR A 207 -25.91 -4.63 -7.89
C THR A 207 -26.88 -4.49 -9.06
N GLY A 208 -27.85 -5.40 -9.16
CA GLY A 208 -28.73 -5.49 -10.32
C GLY A 208 -28.10 -6.25 -11.50
N THR A 209 -28.55 -5.93 -12.71
CA THR A 209 -28.16 -6.66 -13.92
C THR A 209 -26.85 -6.12 -14.52
N SER A 210 -25.93 -7.02 -14.80
CA SER A 210 -24.65 -6.81 -15.50
C SER A 210 -24.48 -7.84 -16.61
N TYR A 211 -23.62 -7.57 -17.59
CA TYR A 211 -23.26 -8.51 -18.64
C TYR A 211 -21.79 -8.87 -18.51
N ARG A 212 -21.49 -10.17 -18.41
CA ARG A 212 -20.11 -10.69 -18.36
C ARG A 212 -19.67 -11.01 -19.77
N SER A 213 -18.95 -10.09 -20.41
CA SER A 213 -18.49 -10.26 -21.79
C SER A 213 -17.61 -11.49 -22.00
N LYS A 214 -16.85 -11.91 -20.99
CA LYS A 214 -15.97 -13.09 -21.06
C LYS A 214 -16.76 -14.41 -21.14
N ASP A 215 -17.90 -14.46 -20.46
CA ASP A 215 -18.71 -15.67 -20.30
C ASP A 215 -20.00 -15.64 -21.13
N GLU A 216 -20.21 -14.54 -21.86
CA GLU A 216 -21.40 -14.27 -22.69
C GLU A 216 -22.74 -14.47 -21.95
N GLU A 217 -22.80 -14.04 -20.68
CA GLU A 217 -23.97 -14.22 -19.82
C GLU A 217 -24.43 -12.91 -19.14
N TYR A 218 -25.75 -12.80 -18.94
CA TYR A 218 -26.30 -11.79 -18.05
C TYR A 218 -26.25 -12.28 -16.61
N VAL A 219 -25.88 -11.40 -15.69
CA VAL A 219 -25.79 -11.71 -14.27
C VAL A 219 -26.54 -10.67 -13.45
N TYR A 220 -27.47 -11.13 -12.62
CA TYR A 220 -28.20 -10.32 -11.67
C TYR A 220 -27.66 -10.55 -10.26
N ARG A 221 -27.27 -9.47 -9.58
CA ARG A 221 -26.88 -9.48 -8.16
C ARG A 221 -28.00 -8.85 -7.32
N PRO A 222 -28.71 -9.62 -6.49
CA PRO A 222 -29.80 -9.10 -5.67
C PRO A 222 -29.28 -8.05 -4.68
N PRO A 223 -29.76 -6.78 -4.72
CA PRO A 223 -29.26 -5.73 -3.84
C PRO A 223 -29.27 -6.09 -2.35
N GLU A 224 -30.27 -6.84 -1.91
CA GLU A 224 -30.43 -7.31 -0.53
C GLU A 224 -29.24 -8.16 -0.01
N GLU A 225 -28.51 -8.85 -0.90
CA GLU A 225 -27.38 -9.70 -0.55
C GLU A 225 -26.04 -8.93 -0.50
N TYR A 226 -25.95 -7.75 -1.15
CA TYR A 226 -24.69 -6.99 -1.32
C TYR A 226 -24.72 -5.59 -0.70
N LEU A 227 -25.88 -4.92 -0.65
CA LEU A 227 -26.05 -3.58 -0.09
C LEU A 227 -26.47 -3.65 1.39
N ASN A 228 -25.65 -4.31 2.20
CA ASN A 228 -25.89 -4.48 3.62
C ASN A 228 -24.58 -4.45 4.43
N ASP A 229 -24.70 -4.21 5.74
CA ASP A 229 -23.55 -4.07 6.64
C ASP A 229 -22.73 -5.37 6.76
N ASP A 230 -23.33 -6.55 6.59
CA ASP A 230 -22.62 -7.84 6.62
C ASP A 230 -21.66 -7.95 5.43
N PHE A 231 -22.13 -7.60 4.23
CA PHE A 231 -21.29 -7.58 3.04
C PHE A 231 -20.17 -6.55 3.15
N LEU A 232 -20.45 -5.34 3.64
CA LEU A 232 -19.42 -4.33 3.92
C LEU A 232 -18.36 -4.83 4.91
N ALA A 233 -18.79 -5.48 6.00
CA ALA A 233 -17.87 -6.05 6.98
C ALA A 233 -16.96 -7.12 6.36
N ARG A 234 -17.48 -7.91 5.41
CA ARG A 234 -16.71 -8.92 4.67
C ARG A 234 -15.75 -8.34 3.65
N CYS A 235 -16.04 -7.14 3.14
CA CYS A 235 -15.14 -6.41 2.26
C CYS A 235 -13.91 -5.86 3.00
N ASN A 236 -14.03 -5.61 4.30
CA ASN A 236 -12.96 -5.02 5.09
C ASN A 236 -11.76 -5.98 5.20
N GLY A 237 -10.55 -5.48 4.92
CA GLY A 237 -9.32 -6.24 4.98
C GLY A 237 -9.07 -7.16 3.78
N LEU A 238 -9.92 -7.14 2.75
CA LEU A 238 -9.68 -7.95 1.55
C LEU A 238 -8.37 -7.56 0.86
N PRO A 239 -7.60 -8.55 0.37
CA PRO A 239 -6.45 -8.29 -0.48
C PRO A 239 -6.84 -7.53 -1.75
N VAL A 240 -6.06 -6.52 -2.09
CA VAL A 240 -6.10 -5.87 -3.41
C VAL A 240 -4.91 -6.35 -4.19
N ILE A 241 -5.16 -6.92 -5.37
CA ILE A 241 -4.15 -7.52 -6.23
C ILE A 241 -4.17 -6.90 -7.62
N VAL A 242 -3.08 -7.06 -8.38
CA VAL A 242 -3.05 -6.73 -9.81
C VAL A 242 -3.24 -8.01 -10.62
N ASP A 243 -4.23 -7.98 -11.50
CA ASP A 243 -4.72 -9.08 -12.34
C ASP A 243 -5.13 -10.36 -11.59
N HIS A 244 -6.10 -11.07 -12.18
CA HIS A 244 -6.56 -12.33 -11.61
C HIS A 244 -5.48 -13.42 -11.66
N PRO A 245 -5.38 -14.29 -10.63
CA PRO A 245 -4.57 -15.50 -10.70
C PRO A 245 -5.19 -16.51 -11.68
N GLU A 246 -4.37 -17.37 -12.28
CA GLU A 246 -4.85 -18.36 -13.26
C GLU A 246 -5.91 -19.31 -12.67
N ASN A 247 -5.78 -19.67 -11.38
CA ASN A 247 -6.70 -20.56 -10.67
C ASN A 247 -7.85 -19.83 -9.95
N SER A 248 -8.09 -18.56 -10.27
CA SER A 248 -9.13 -17.67 -9.71
C SER A 248 -9.02 -17.37 -8.21
N ASN A 249 -8.70 -18.32 -7.34
CA ASN A 249 -8.53 -18.07 -5.90
C ASN A 249 -7.07 -17.77 -5.56
N LEU A 250 -6.84 -16.91 -4.58
CA LEU A 250 -5.52 -16.64 -4.03
C LEU A 250 -5.00 -17.83 -3.23
N ASN A 251 -3.77 -18.20 -3.53
CA ASN A 251 -2.94 -19.05 -2.68
C ASN A 251 -1.77 -18.24 -2.11
N SER A 252 -0.94 -18.86 -1.27
CA SER A 252 0.16 -18.15 -0.60
C SER A 252 1.19 -17.55 -1.56
N GLU A 253 1.46 -18.18 -2.71
CA GLU A 253 2.45 -17.69 -3.68
C GLU A 253 1.85 -16.57 -4.53
N GLU A 254 0.60 -16.72 -4.99
CA GLU A 254 -0.13 -15.67 -5.72
C GLU A 254 -0.32 -14.42 -4.88
N PHE A 255 -0.64 -14.59 -3.58
CA PHE A 255 -0.76 -13.47 -2.65
C PHE A 255 0.55 -12.69 -2.52
N LYS A 256 1.67 -13.38 -2.29
CA LYS A 256 2.99 -12.73 -2.21
C LYS A 256 3.36 -12.01 -3.50
N LYS A 257 2.99 -12.56 -4.65
CA LYS A 257 3.37 -12.04 -5.97
C LYS A 257 2.53 -10.85 -6.42
N ARG A 258 1.22 -10.88 -6.13
CA ARG A 258 0.24 -9.94 -6.73
C ARG A 258 -0.36 -8.96 -5.76
N SER A 259 -0.27 -9.20 -4.45
CA SER A 259 -0.84 -8.30 -3.45
C SER A 259 -0.12 -6.96 -3.47
N VAL A 260 -0.88 -5.91 -3.74
CA VAL A 260 -0.40 -4.53 -3.75
C VAL A 260 -0.97 -3.72 -2.60
N GLY A 261 -2.02 -4.23 -1.96
CA GLY A 261 -2.80 -3.47 -1.01
C GLY A 261 -3.87 -4.26 -0.29
N SER A 262 -4.72 -3.52 0.43
CA SER A 262 -5.86 -4.08 1.15
C SER A 262 -7.01 -3.09 1.25
N VAL A 263 -8.23 -3.61 1.33
CA VAL A 263 -9.43 -2.81 1.57
C VAL A 263 -9.44 -2.30 3.00
N MET A 264 -9.71 -1.00 3.16
CA MET A 264 -9.75 -0.35 4.47
C MET A 264 -11.17 0.07 4.86
N LEU A 265 -11.85 0.82 4.00
CA LEU A 265 -13.13 1.44 4.32
C LEU A 265 -14.14 1.19 3.20
N PRO A 266 -14.88 0.06 3.24
CA PRO A 266 -15.98 -0.20 2.31
C PRO A 266 -17.22 0.62 2.67
N TYR A 267 -17.95 1.08 1.66
CA TYR A 267 -19.16 1.88 1.80
C TYR A 267 -20.11 1.67 0.62
N ILE A 268 -21.38 2.05 0.79
CA ILE A 268 -22.40 1.97 -0.26
C ILE A 268 -22.53 3.33 -0.95
N LYS A 269 -22.52 3.32 -2.28
CA LYS A 269 -22.73 4.50 -3.13
C LYS A 269 -23.81 4.18 -4.15
N GLY A 270 -25.04 4.60 -3.86
CA GLY A 270 -26.21 4.26 -4.69
C GLY A 270 -26.49 2.76 -4.67
N ASP A 271 -26.43 2.13 -5.85
CA ASP A 271 -26.62 0.69 -6.06
C ASP A 271 -25.30 -0.09 -6.17
N GLU A 272 -24.18 0.53 -5.80
CA GLU A 272 -22.85 -0.07 -5.85
C GLU A 272 -22.18 -0.07 -4.45
N VAL A 273 -21.27 -1.02 -4.27
CA VAL A 273 -20.34 -1.09 -3.14
C VAL A 273 -18.99 -0.60 -3.60
N TRP A 274 -18.48 0.41 -2.91
CA TRP A 274 -17.18 1.03 -3.13
C TRP A 274 -16.30 0.87 -1.89
N ALA A 275 -15.00 1.15 -2.00
CA ALA A 275 -14.13 1.19 -0.86
C ALA A 275 -12.91 2.08 -1.07
N ILE A 276 -12.46 2.68 0.03
CA ILE A 276 -11.10 3.20 0.13
C ILE A 276 -10.15 2.04 0.40
N VAL A 277 -9.10 1.94 -0.42
CA VAL A 277 -8.08 0.89 -0.33
C VAL A 277 -6.70 1.49 -0.12
N ARG A 278 -5.88 0.78 0.64
CA ARG A 278 -4.46 1.09 0.86
C ARG A 278 -3.64 0.38 -0.20
N ILE A 279 -2.82 1.12 -0.93
CA ILE A 279 -1.87 0.60 -1.92
C ILE A 279 -0.45 0.98 -1.47
N TYR A 280 0.39 -0.03 -1.26
CA TYR A 280 1.78 0.15 -0.82
C TYR A 280 2.77 0.05 -1.98
N ASN A 281 2.37 -0.61 -3.07
CA ASN A 281 3.22 -0.78 -4.24
C ASN A 281 3.15 0.47 -5.14
N GLU A 282 4.29 1.16 -5.27
CA GLU A 282 4.39 2.40 -6.04
C GLU A 282 4.11 2.22 -7.54
N ALA A 283 4.56 1.11 -8.13
CA ALA A 283 4.30 0.81 -9.54
C ALA A 283 2.79 0.62 -9.79
N ALA A 284 2.11 -0.10 -8.89
CA ALA A 284 0.66 -0.29 -8.96
C ALA A 284 -0.10 1.03 -8.73
N ALA A 285 0.32 1.86 -7.78
CA ALA A 285 -0.28 3.18 -7.57
C ALA A 285 -0.11 4.10 -8.79
N THR A 286 1.07 4.06 -9.43
CA THR A 286 1.34 4.82 -10.67
C THR A 286 0.44 4.36 -11.81
N MET A 287 0.34 3.05 -12.02
CA MET A 287 -0.56 2.44 -13.01
C MET A 287 -2.01 2.85 -12.75
N MET A 288 -2.50 2.70 -11.51
CA MET A 288 -3.86 3.08 -11.11
C MET A 288 -4.17 4.58 -11.25
N SER A 289 -3.16 5.44 -11.19
CA SER A 289 -3.35 6.90 -11.34
C SER A 289 -3.41 7.33 -12.80
N ASN A 290 -2.66 6.66 -13.67
CA ASN A 290 -2.48 7.07 -15.06
C ASN A 290 -3.38 6.33 -16.05
N GLU A 291 -3.81 5.12 -15.69
CA GLU A 291 -4.60 4.26 -16.57
C GLU A 291 -6.07 4.23 -16.14
N GLN A 292 -6.95 4.16 -17.13
CA GLN A 292 -8.37 3.94 -16.87
C GLN A 292 -8.58 2.45 -16.62
N LEU A 293 -8.64 2.06 -15.34
CA LEU A 293 -8.71 0.67 -14.91
C LEU A 293 -10.07 0.32 -14.29
N SER A 294 -10.34 -0.97 -14.28
CA SER A 294 -11.47 -1.56 -13.61
C SER A 294 -11.08 -2.40 -12.41
N THR A 295 -12.11 -2.92 -11.75
CA THR A 295 -12.00 -3.82 -10.63
C THR A 295 -12.87 -5.05 -10.84
N SER A 296 -12.40 -6.16 -10.32
CA SER A 296 -13.10 -7.43 -10.44
C SER A 296 -12.95 -8.23 -9.14
N PRO A 297 -14.02 -8.36 -8.33
CA PRO A 297 -13.97 -9.15 -7.11
C PRO A 297 -14.04 -10.64 -7.43
N ASN A 298 -13.28 -11.47 -6.71
CA ASN A 298 -13.45 -12.91 -6.76
C ASN A 298 -14.36 -13.38 -5.61
N VAL A 299 -15.46 -14.05 -5.98
CA VAL A 299 -16.50 -14.48 -5.04
C VAL A 299 -16.72 -15.99 -5.16
N VAL A 300 -16.58 -16.70 -4.04
CA VAL A 300 -16.92 -18.12 -3.94
C VAL A 300 -18.30 -18.23 -3.30
N PHE A 301 -19.21 -18.96 -3.95
CA PHE A 301 -20.57 -19.19 -3.46
C PHE A 301 -20.68 -20.49 -2.66
N ARG A 302 -21.64 -20.59 -1.72
CA ARG A 302 -21.76 -21.77 -0.84
C ARG A 302 -22.19 -22.99 -1.60
N ASN A 303 -23.19 -22.82 -2.46
CA ASN A 303 -23.69 -23.87 -3.30
C ASN A 303 -24.17 -23.28 -4.63
N PRO A 304 -23.26 -22.90 -5.54
CA PRO A 304 -23.61 -22.21 -6.78
C PRO A 304 -24.58 -23.01 -7.66
N LYS A 305 -24.71 -24.33 -7.50
CA LYS A 305 -25.67 -25.17 -8.23
C LYS A 305 -27.11 -25.13 -7.68
N LEU A 306 -27.27 -24.68 -6.44
CA LEU A 306 -28.55 -24.63 -5.72
C LEU A 306 -28.99 -23.19 -5.41
N GLU A 307 -28.03 -22.29 -5.23
CA GLU A 307 -28.26 -20.89 -4.87
C GLU A 307 -28.26 -19.97 -6.10
N ASN A 308 -27.42 -20.24 -7.11
CA ASN A 308 -27.50 -19.47 -8.35
C ASN A 308 -28.65 -20.00 -9.21
N THR A 309 -29.54 -19.09 -9.60
CA THR A 309 -30.71 -19.44 -10.40
C THR A 309 -30.49 -18.99 -11.83
N VAL A 310 -30.48 -19.93 -12.79
CA VAL A 310 -30.45 -19.59 -14.21
C VAL A 310 -31.89 -19.38 -14.68
N VAL A 311 -32.22 -18.14 -15.03
CA VAL A 311 -33.50 -17.77 -15.64
C VAL A 311 -33.31 -17.62 -17.15
N THR A 312 -34.32 -18.02 -17.93
CA THR A 312 -34.36 -17.72 -19.36
C THR A 312 -35.13 -16.42 -19.54
N LEU A 313 -34.47 -15.42 -20.13
CA LEU A 313 -35.05 -14.12 -20.46
C LEU A 313 -36.00 -14.26 -21.66
N ASP A 314 -36.90 -13.30 -21.85
CA ASP A 314 -37.93 -13.34 -22.89
C ASP A 314 -37.38 -13.43 -24.33
N ASN A 315 -36.12 -13.01 -24.53
CA ASN A 315 -35.39 -13.12 -25.80
C ASN A 315 -34.70 -14.48 -26.01
N GLY A 316 -34.84 -15.43 -25.07
CA GLY A 316 -34.22 -16.75 -25.11
C GLY A 316 -32.81 -16.82 -24.51
N GLU A 317 -32.24 -15.70 -24.06
CA GLU A 317 -30.93 -15.66 -23.41
C GLU A 317 -31.01 -16.17 -21.96
N LYS A 318 -29.89 -16.65 -21.43
CA LYS A 318 -29.80 -17.13 -20.05
C LYS A 318 -29.23 -16.03 -19.17
N GLY A 319 -29.95 -15.72 -18.09
CA GLY A 319 -29.50 -14.86 -17.01
C GLY A 319 -29.18 -15.67 -15.75
N LEU A 320 -28.05 -15.40 -15.12
CA LEU A 320 -27.64 -15.97 -13.85
C LEU A 320 -28.02 -15.02 -12.71
N ILE A 321 -28.82 -15.47 -11.76
CA ILE A 321 -29.01 -14.76 -10.49
C ILE A 321 -27.94 -15.28 -9.54
N GLU A 322 -27.04 -14.41 -9.05
CA GLU A 322 -26.04 -14.79 -8.06
C GLU A 322 -26.72 -15.10 -6.71
N GLY A 323 -26.30 -16.21 -6.10
CA GLY A 323 -26.72 -16.60 -4.76
C GLY A 323 -25.89 -15.92 -3.67
N ASN A 324 -26.07 -16.36 -2.42
CA ASN A 324 -25.38 -15.74 -1.29
C ASN A 324 -23.86 -16.05 -1.31
N PRO A 325 -22.99 -15.01 -1.28
CA PRO A 325 -21.54 -15.20 -1.25
C PRO A 325 -21.08 -16.00 -0.04
N LYS A 326 -20.28 -17.07 -0.21
CA LYS A 326 -19.61 -17.78 0.91
C LYS A 326 -18.32 -17.09 1.35
N LEU A 327 -17.54 -16.61 0.39
CA LEU A 327 -16.23 -15.99 0.61
C LEU A 327 -16.03 -14.91 -0.46
N LEU A 328 -15.64 -13.72 -0.02
CA LEU A 328 -14.96 -12.76 -0.88
C LEU A 328 -13.46 -13.03 -0.69
N ASP A 329 -12.76 -13.34 -1.77
CA ASP A 329 -11.36 -13.77 -1.70
C ASP A 329 -10.41 -12.59 -1.86
N HIS A 330 -10.64 -11.75 -2.88
CA HIS A 330 -9.87 -10.53 -3.16
C HIS A 330 -10.58 -9.61 -4.16
N ILE A 331 -9.96 -8.45 -4.38
CA ILE A 331 -10.31 -7.52 -5.45
C ILE A 331 -9.11 -7.38 -6.37
N ALA A 332 -9.29 -7.73 -7.65
CA ALA A 332 -8.27 -7.54 -8.67
C ALA A 332 -8.47 -6.19 -9.36
N ILE A 333 -7.40 -5.41 -9.47
CA ILE A 333 -7.27 -4.30 -10.41
C ILE A 333 -6.93 -4.89 -11.77
N CYS A 334 -7.70 -4.54 -12.80
CA CYS A 334 -7.56 -5.09 -14.15
C CYS A 334 -8.08 -4.12 -15.21
N GLU A 335 -7.67 -4.30 -16.47
CA GLU A 335 -8.11 -3.43 -17.57
C GLU A 335 -9.63 -3.41 -17.78
N VAL A 336 -10.30 -4.57 -17.69
CA VAL A 336 -11.74 -4.69 -17.93
C VAL A 336 -12.41 -5.47 -16.82
N GLY A 337 -13.40 -4.85 -16.18
CA GLY A 337 -14.17 -5.46 -15.11
C GLY A 337 -15.54 -5.91 -15.59
N VAL A 338 -16.14 -6.81 -14.81
CA VAL A 338 -17.49 -7.35 -15.08
C VAL A 338 -18.56 -6.26 -15.08
N TRP A 339 -18.33 -5.17 -14.36
CA TRP A 339 -19.32 -4.12 -14.13
C TRP A 339 -19.23 -2.94 -15.10
N ASP A 340 -18.24 -2.90 -15.98
CA ASP A 340 -18.16 -1.81 -16.96
C ASP A 340 -19.22 -1.94 -18.07
N LYS A 341 -19.93 -3.08 -18.15
CA LYS A 341 -21.01 -3.35 -19.12
C LYS A 341 -20.62 -3.02 -20.57
N GLY A 342 -19.34 -3.19 -20.91
CA GLY A 342 -18.78 -2.85 -22.23
C GLY A 342 -18.51 -1.35 -22.47
N GLY A 343 -18.75 -0.50 -21.47
CA GLY A 343 -18.28 0.88 -21.41
C GLY A 343 -16.81 0.99 -20.98
N PRO A 344 -16.28 2.22 -20.88
CA PRO A 344 -14.91 2.42 -20.44
C PRO A 344 -14.73 1.96 -18.98
N PRO A 345 -13.52 1.52 -18.58
CA PRO A 345 -13.26 1.04 -17.23
C PRO A 345 -13.55 2.13 -16.18
N THR A 346 -14.31 1.78 -15.15
CA THR A 346 -14.76 2.73 -14.10
C THR A 346 -14.54 2.19 -12.69
N GLY A 347 -13.77 1.11 -12.55
CA GLY A 347 -13.57 0.46 -11.26
C GLY A 347 -12.58 1.18 -10.34
N VAL A 348 -11.68 1.99 -10.87
CA VAL A 348 -10.74 2.82 -10.08
C VAL A 348 -11.07 4.29 -10.30
N SER A 349 -11.37 5.02 -9.22
CA SER A 349 -11.60 6.46 -9.29
C SER A 349 -10.27 7.21 -9.31
N THR A 350 -10.08 8.01 -10.35
CA THR A 350 -9.00 8.99 -10.49
C THR A 350 -9.54 10.40 -10.55
N THR A 351 -10.72 10.65 -9.98
CA THR A 351 -11.36 11.97 -10.00
C THR A 351 -10.43 13.00 -9.37
N ASN A 352 -9.70 13.75 -10.20
CA ASN A 352 -9.31 15.11 -9.90
C ASN A 352 -10.62 15.86 -9.61
N VAL A 353 -10.71 16.50 -8.44
CA VAL A 353 -11.85 17.34 -8.08
C VAL A 353 -12.25 18.16 -9.31
N GLN A 354 -13.51 18.04 -9.74
CA GLN A 354 -14.08 18.64 -10.94
C GLN A 354 -13.41 19.97 -11.31
N GLU A 355 -12.56 19.98 -12.34
CA GLU A 355 -12.41 21.19 -13.14
C GLU A 355 -13.76 21.36 -13.86
N PRO A 356 -14.39 22.56 -13.81
CA PRO A 356 -15.61 22.82 -14.58
C PRO A 356 -15.36 22.44 -16.03
N GLU A 357 -16.35 21.83 -16.70
CA GLU A 357 -16.20 21.35 -18.09
C GLU A 357 -15.59 22.44 -18.98
N MET A 358 -14.28 22.32 -19.24
CA MET A 358 -13.55 23.21 -20.12
C MET A 358 -13.97 22.94 -21.56
N THR A 359 -14.29 24.02 -22.27
CA THR A 359 -14.55 24.00 -23.70
C THR A 359 -13.31 23.53 -24.47
N GLU A 360 -13.49 23.07 -25.71
CA GLU A 360 -12.39 22.52 -26.53
C GLU A 360 -11.30 23.58 -26.84
N GLU A 361 -11.65 24.87 -26.81
CA GLU A 361 -10.71 25.99 -26.91
C GLU A 361 -9.87 26.17 -25.64
N GLU A 362 -10.46 25.98 -24.46
CA GLU A 362 -9.76 26.07 -23.18
C GLU A 362 -8.81 24.88 -22.98
N ARG A 363 -9.19 23.66 -23.40
CA ARG A 363 -8.27 22.51 -23.41
C ARG A 363 -7.05 22.75 -24.27
N LYS A 364 -7.24 23.37 -25.43
CA LYS A 364 -6.15 23.68 -26.34
C LYS A 364 -5.24 24.76 -25.76
N ALA A 365 -5.81 25.78 -25.12
CA ALA A 365 -5.04 26.81 -24.43
C ALA A 365 -4.23 26.25 -23.24
N LYS A 366 -4.79 25.32 -22.46
CA LYS A 366 -4.10 24.65 -21.36
C LYS A 366 -2.97 23.76 -21.87
N ALA A 367 -3.21 22.96 -22.92
CA ALA A 367 -2.18 22.14 -23.54
C ALA A 367 -1.04 22.97 -24.15
N ASP A 368 -1.35 24.11 -24.77
CA ASP A 368 -0.35 25.02 -25.32
C ASP A 368 0.45 25.72 -24.21
N ALA A 369 -0.17 26.03 -23.07
CA ALA A 369 0.52 26.59 -21.89
C ALA A 369 1.44 25.55 -21.23
N GLU A 370 0.95 24.33 -21.00
CA GLU A 370 1.73 23.22 -20.43
C GLU A 370 2.91 22.83 -21.34
N ALA A 371 2.70 22.83 -22.66
CA ALA A 371 3.78 22.59 -23.62
C ALA A 371 4.85 23.70 -23.58
N LYS A 372 4.43 24.96 -23.37
CA LYS A 372 5.35 26.09 -23.24
C LYS A 372 6.16 26.00 -21.93
N ASP A 373 5.50 25.70 -20.82
CA ASP A 373 6.15 25.55 -19.51
C ASP A 373 7.13 24.36 -19.50
N ALA A 374 6.77 23.24 -20.14
CA ALA A 374 7.67 22.10 -20.32
C ALA A 374 8.90 22.46 -21.18
N LEU A 375 8.74 23.32 -22.19
CA LEU A 375 9.82 23.76 -23.06
C LEU A 375 10.74 24.76 -22.36
N GLU A 376 10.19 25.66 -21.53
CA GLU A 376 10.96 26.56 -20.67
C GLU A 376 11.71 25.79 -19.57
N ALA A 377 11.08 24.79 -18.95
CA ALA A 377 11.73 23.92 -17.96
C ALA A 377 12.88 23.12 -18.58
N LYS A 378 12.70 22.57 -19.79
CA LYS A 378 13.75 21.87 -20.53
C LYS A 378 14.89 22.79 -20.92
N ALA A 379 14.59 24.00 -21.39
CA ALA A 379 15.62 25.00 -21.71
C ALA A 379 16.44 25.41 -20.47
N LYS A 380 15.80 25.50 -19.29
CA LYS A 380 16.48 25.78 -18.02
C LYS A 380 17.36 24.62 -17.57
N ALA A 381 16.89 23.38 -17.72
CA ALA A 381 17.67 22.18 -17.41
C ALA A 381 18.90 22.04 -18.32
N ASP A 382 18.72 22.23 -19.64
CA ASP A 382 19.81 22.18 -20.62
C ASP A 382 20.85 23.30 -20.35
N ALA A 383 20.41 24.48 -19.89
CA ALA A 383 21.29 25.58 -19.51
C ALA A 383 22.08 25.29 -18.22
N GLU A 384 21.45 24.66 -17.21
CA GLU A 384 22.14 24.22 -15.98
C GLU A 384 23.15 23.11 -16.25
N GLU A 385 22.82 22.15 -17.13
CA GLU A 385 23.74 21.07 -17.50
C GLU A 385 24.96 21.61 -18.24
N LYS A 386 24.75 22.55 -19.18
CA LYS A 386 25.84 23.24 -19.86
C LYS A 386 26.72 24.05 -18.90
N ALA A 387 26.11 24.77 -17.95
CA ALA A 387 26.87 25.52 -16.95
C ALA A 387 27.71 24.61 -16.03
N LYS A 388 27.21 23.41 -15.68
CA LYS A 388 27.97 22.41 -14.92
C LYS A 388 29.12 21.84 -15.75
N ALA A 389 28.90 21.53 -17.03
CA ALA A 389 29.93 21.02 -17.93
C ALA A 389 31.06 22.05 -18.13
N ASP A 390 30.71 23.32 -18.36
CA ASP A 390 31.68 24.40 -18.52
C ASP A 390 32.50 24.62 -17.23
N ALA A 391 31.87 24.52 -16.05
CA ALA A 391 32.55 24.62 -14.75
C ALA A 391 33.48 23.43 -14.46
N GLU A 392 33.12 22.23 -14.91
CA GLU A 392 33.92 21.02 -14.75
C GLU A 392 35.16 21.04 -15.69
N GLU A 393 35.02 21.60 -16.90
CA GLU A 393 36.14 21.80 -17.83
C GLU A 393 37.14 22.86 -17.31
N GLU A 394 36.67 23.97 -16.75
CA GLU A 394 37.51 24.98 -16.08
C GLU A 394 38.28 24.38 -14.89
N LYS A 395 37.60 23.55 -14.07
CA LYS A 395 38.23 22.88 -12.94
C LYS A 395 39.29 21.87 -13.38
N ALA A 396 39.03 21.12 -14.45
CA ALA A 396 39.99 20.17 -15.02
C ALA A 396 41.25 20.89 -15.57
N LYS A 397 41.09 22.05 -16.22
CA LYS A 397 42.22 22.90 -16.63
C LYS A 397 43.02 23.42 -15.44
N ALA A 398 42.34 23.91 -14.40
CA ALA A 398 43.00 24.40 -13.19
C ALA A 398 43.78 23.30 -12.45
N ASP A 399 43.25 22.08 -12.39
CA ASP A 399 43.92 20.93 -11.79
C ASP A 399 45.12 20.46 -12.63
N SER A 400 45.04 20.51 -13.96
CA SER A 400 46.17 20.22 -14.87
C SER A 400 47.33 21.20 -14.67
N ASP A 401 47.05 22.51 -14.64
CA ASP A 401 48.05 23.55 -14.41
C ASP A 401 48.72 23.42 -13.03
N LYS A 402 47.96 22.95 -12.03
CA LYS A 402 48.46 22.69 -10.67
C LYS A 402 49.39 21.47 -10.65
N TRP A 403 49.06 20.41 -11.39
CA TRP A 403 49.90 19.22 -11.54
C TRP A 403 51.20 19.52 -12.30
N GLU A 404 51.17 20.33 -13.37
CA GLU A 404 52.39 20.74 -14.07
C GLU A 404 53.34 21.54 -13.17
N LYS A 405 52.81 22.48 -12.38
CA LYS A 405 53.61 23.22 -11.39
C LYS A 405 54.25 22.28 -10.37
N LEU A 406 53.49 21.33 -9.84
CA LEU A 406 53.99 20.30 -8.91
C LEU A 406 55.10 19.44 -9.55
N MET A 407 54.92 19.00 -10.79
CA MET A 407 55.92 18.17 -11.48
C MET A 407 57.22 18.94 -11.77
N SER A 408 57.14 20.24 -12.10
CA SER A 408 58.33 21.08 -12.22
C SER A 408 59.06 21.29 -10.89
N ALA A 409 58.32 21.38 -9.78
CA ALA A 409 58.88 21.53 -8.45
C ALA A 409 59.60 20.24 -8.02
N VAL A 410 59.00 19.08 -8.32
CA VAL A 410 59.61 17.76 -8.08
C VAL A 410 60.87 17.58 -8.94
N ASP A 411 60.85 17.95 -10.22
CA ASP A 411 62.02 17.87 -11.11
C ASP A 411 63.17 18.79 -10.63
N SER A 412 62.84 19.97 -10.07
CA SER A 412 63.83 20.84 -9.41
C SER A 412 64.41 20.26 -8.11
N LEU A 413 63.67 19.39 -7.44
CA LEU A 413 64.07 18.69 -6.22
C LEU A 413 64.98 17.51 -6.56
N CYS A 414 64.63 16.72 -7.58
CA CYS A 414 65.47 15.64 -8.11
C CYS A 414 66.81 16.18 -8.60
N LYS A 415 66.82 17.29 -9.36
CA LYS A 415 68.08 17.95 -9.80
C LYS A 415 68.94 18.47 -8.65
N ARG A 416 68.35 18.81 -7.51
CA ARG A 416 69.08 19.17 -6.29
C ARG A 416 69.61 17.94 -5.55
N MET A 417 68.88 16.82 -5.59
CA MET A 417 69.28 15.55 -4.98
C MET A 417 70.42 14.87 -5.75
N ASP A 418 70.38 14.90 -7.09
CA ASP A 418 71.44 14.37 -7.96
C ASP A 418 72.76 15.17 -7.87
N SER A 419 72.71 16.39 -7.31
CA SER A 419 73.92 17.19 -7.01
C SER A 419 74.57 16.87 -5.66
N TYR A 420 73.98 15.98 -4.86
CA TYR A 420 74.45 15.63 -3.52
C TYR A 420 75.07 14.22 -3.42
N ASP A 421 74.86 13.33 -4.39
CA ASP A 421 75.39 11.95 -4.41
C ASP A 421 76.64 11.78 -5.31
N GLY A 422 77.57 12.70 -5.14
CA GLY A 422 78.84 12.74 -5.86
C GLY A 422 80.08 12.71 -4.97
N ASP A 423 80.11 11.97 -3.85
CA ASP A 423 81.39 11.59 -3.23
C ASP A 423 81.27 10.44 -2.19
N LYS A 424 82.01 9.34 -2.44
CA LYS A 424 82.51 8.28 -1.52
C LYS A 424 81.49 7.26 -0.98
N ASN A 425 81.42 6.02 -1.47
CA ASN A 425 82.39 4.92 -1.55
C ASN A 425 82.61 4.14 -0.23
N ASP A 426 82.37 2.83 -0.34
CA ASP A 426 82.85 1.67 0.45
C ASP A 426 82.20 1.24 1.79
N LYS A 427 81.46 0.13 1.66
CA LYS A 427 81.56 -1.15 2.43
C LYS A 427 80.59 -1.47 3.58
N LYS A 428 79.86 -2.56 3.27
CA LYS A 428 79.46 -3.75 4.07
C LYS A 428 78.15 -3.70 4.88
N ALA A 429 77.33 -4.68 4.53
CA ALA A 429 76.14 -5.19 5.20
C ALA A 429 76.43 -5.67 6.62
N ASP A 430 75.50 -5.44 7.54
CA ASP A 430 74.68 -6.48 8.17
C ASP A 430 73.74 -5.89 9.23
N ALA A 431 72.57 -6.53 9.32
CA ALA A 431 71.69 -6.68 10.48
C ALA A 431 71.12 -5.43 11.20
N MET A 432 69.79 -5.29 11.13
CA MET A 432 68.98 -4.55 12.10
C MET A 432 68.98 -5.24 13.46
N PRO A 433 69.05 -4.47 14.55
CA PRO A 433 68.13 -4.67 15.66
C PRO A 433 67.45 -3.34 16.03
N ALA A 434 66.16 -3.41 16.33
CA ALA A 434 65.43 -2.34 16.99
C ALA A 434 65.31 -2.71 18.48
N ASP A 435 65.92 -1.90 19.34
CA ASP A 435 65.33 -1.58 20.63
C ASP A 435 65.80 -0.20 21.11
N GLU A 436 64.89 0.39 21.88
CA GLU A 436 64.68 1.78 22.28
C GLU A 436 65.85 2.50 22.99
N MET A 437 65.78 3.84 23.03
CA MET A 437 65.89 4.54 24.33
C MET A 437 65.50 6.04 24.29
N SER A 438 64.47 6.34 25.09
CA SER A 438 64.38 7.40 26.14
C SER A 438 64.64 8.88 25.84
N ILE A 439 63.90 9.74 26.58
CA ILE A 439 64.27 10.98 27.31
C ILE A 439 62.91 11.57 27.79
N ALA A 440 62.64 12.02 29.01
CA ALA A 440 63.47 12.34 30.18
C ALA A 440 62.63 12.41 31.50
N ASP A 441 63.40 12.39 32.59
CA ASP A 441 63.08 12.46 34.02
C ASP A 441 62.35 13.72 34.57
N LYS A 442 61.77 13.57 35.78
CA LYS A 442 62.28 14.21 37.04
C LYS A 442 61.51 13.83 38.33
N LYS A 443 62.27 13.27 39.31
CA LYS A 443 62.36 13.48 40.81
C LYS A 443 61.07 13.67 41.65
N ALA A 444 60.92 13.23 42.91
CA ALA A 444 61.84 13.07 44.06
C ALA A 444 61.23 12.23 45.22
N ASP A 445 62.11 11.69 46.10
CA ASP A 445 62.06 11.48 47.59
C ASP A 445 60.82 10.82 48.27
N SER A 446 60.88 10.03 49.35
CA SER A 446 61.92 9.61 50.33
C SER A 446 61.39 8.44 51.22
N ASP A 447 62.34 7.65 51.75
CA ASP A 447 62.42 6.93 53.04
C ASP A 447 61.30 6.05 53.65
N GLY A 448 61.69 4.80 54.00
CA GLY A 448 61.54 4.30 55.39
C GLY A 448 61.05 2.86 55.65
N LYS A 449 62.01 1.98 56.02
CA LYS A 449 61.97 0.93 57.09
C LYS A 449 61.79 -0.58 56.75
N LYS A 450 62.86 -1.33 57.08
CA LYS A 450 63.09 -2.80 57.26
C LYS A 450 62.17 -3.46 58.33
N ALA A 451 61.99 -4.78 58.50
CA ALA A 451 62.56 -6.04 57.97
C ALA A 451 61.70 -7.26 58.43
N ASP A 452 61.76 -8.38 57.70
CA ASP A 452 61.88 -9.80 58.14
C ASP A 452 61.31 -10.73 57.05
N ASP A 453 62.12 -11.59 56.41
CA ASP A 453 61.64 -12.73 55.60
C ASP A 453 62.81 -13.66 55.20
N ASP A 454 63.02 -14.77 55.92
CA ASP A 454 63.86 -15.91 55.49
C ASP A 454 63.16 -17.27 55.72
N ALA A 455 61.82 -17.25 55.81
CA ALA A 455 60.98 -18.45 55.87
C ALA A 455 59.99 -18.59 54.70
N LYS A 456 59.87 -17.57 53.83
CA LYS A 456 58.88 -17.54 52.74
C LYS A 456 59.30 -18.23 51.44
N ASP A 457 60.60 -18.41 51.19
CA ASP A 457 61.05 -18.80 49.85
C ASP A 457 60.85 -20.28 49.52
N LYS A 458 60.86 -21.19 50.51
CA LYS A 458 60.60 -22.62 50.27
C LYS A 458 59.11 -22.96 50.19
N GLU A 459 58.24 -22.15 50.81
CA GLU A 459 56.79 -22.34 50.76
C GLU A 459 56.19 -21.75 49.47
N ALA A 460 56.79 -20.68 48.95
CA ALA A 460 56.42 -20.06 47.68
C ALA A 460 56.71 -20.95 46.45
N GLU A 461 57.85 -21.64 46.41
CA GLU A 461 58.21 -22.52 45.29
C GLU A 461 57.32 -23.79 45.23
N ALA A 462 57.00 -24.37 46.39
CA ALA A 462 56.10 -25.51 46.50
C ALA A 462 54.63 -25.14 46.19
N ALA A 463 54.21 -23.92 46.49
CA ALA A 463 52.89 -23.41 46.14
C ALA A 463 52.77 -23.16 44.62
N LYS A 464 53.83 -22.69 43.97
CA LYS A 464 53.85 -22.43 42.53
C LYS A 464 53.75 -23.72 41.71
N LEU A 465 54.51 -24.75 42.07
CA LEU A 465 54.43 -26.08 41.43
C LEU A 465 53.05 -26.75 41.61
N LYS A 466 52.40 -26.57 42.76
CA LYS A 466 51.03 -27.06 42.98
C LYS A 466 49.97 -26.28 42.20
N ALA A 467 50.19 -24.98 41.98
CA ALA A 467 49.30 -24.16 41.17
C ALA A 467 49.41 -24.51 39.67
N GLU A 468 50.63 -24.68 39.16
CA GLU A 468 50.88 -25.12 37.78
C GLU A 468 50.31 -26.51 37.51
N ALA A 469 50.46 -27.46 38.44
CA ALA A 469 49.85 -28.79 38.33
C ALA A 469 48.30 -28.76 38.33
N LYS A 470 47.69 -27.88 39.14
CA LYS A 470 46.23 -27.69 39.14
C LYS A 470 45.71 -27.06 37.85
N GLU A 471 46.47 -26.15 37.25
CA GLU A 471 46.10 -25.53 35.98
C GLU A 471 46.19 -26.52 34.82
N GLU A 472 47.22 -27.38 34.81
CA GLU A 472 47.36 -28.43 33.81
C GLU A 472 46.27 -29.50 33.93
N GLU A 473 45.91 -29.89 35.16
CA GLU A 473 44.80 -30.81 35.43
C GLU A 473 43.45 -30.22 35.02
N ALA A 474 43.22 -28.92 35.26
CA ALA A 474 42.03 -28.21 34.81
C ALA A 474 41.94 -28.10 33.28
N LYS A 475 43.06 -27.86 32.59
CA LYS A 475 43.12 -27.86 31.11
C LYS A 475 42.87 -29.26 30.54
N ALA A 476 43.41 -30.30 31.16
CA ALA A 476 43.16 -31.69 30.77
C ALA A 476 41.70 -32.10 30.99
N ASP A 477 41.06 -31.65 32.07
CA ASP A 477 39.65 -31.92 32.35
C ASP A 477 38.72 -31.14 31.40
N ALA A 478 39.09 -29.91 31.02
CA ALA A 478 38.39 -29.14 29.98
C ALA A 478 38.49 -29.80 28.60
N ALA A 479 39.69 -30.24 28.19
CA ALA A 479 39.89 -30.95 26.93
C ALA A 479 39.12 -32.28 26.88
N LYS A 480 39.05 -33.01 28.01
CA LYS A 480 38.21 -34.20 28.13
C LYS A 480 36.72 -33.87 27.97
N ARG A 481 36.21 -32.81 28.62
CA ARG A 481 34.82 -32.37 28.46
C ARG A 481 34.49 -32.00 27.01
N GLU A 482 35.40 -31.32 26.33
CA GLU A 482 35.26 -30.96 24.92
C GLU A 482 35.21 -32.19 24.01
N SER A 483 36.09 -33.18 24.23
CA SER A 483 36.07 -34.45 23.49
C SER A 483 34.79 -35.26 23.72
N VAL A 484 34.26 -35.24 24.94
CA VAL A 484 32.99 -35.91 25.31
C VAL A 484 31.81 -35.18 24.66
N LEU A 485 31.85 -33.85 24.59
CA LEU A 485 30.84 -33.06 23.88
C LEU A 485 30.86 -33.34 22.38
N LEU A 486 32.04 -33.42 21.75
CA LEU A 486 32.17 -33.77 20.33
C LEU A 486 31.62 -35.17 20.03
N ASP A 487 31.92 -36.16 20.88
CA ASP A 487 31.38 -37.52 20.72
C ASP A 487 29.86 -37.54 20.91
N ARG A 488 29.33 -36.74 21.85
CA ARG A 488 27.88 -36.57 22.05
C ARG A 488 27.21 -35.91 20.86
N VAL A 489 27.82 -34.90 20.26
CA VAL A 489 27.33 -34.25 19.03
C VAL A 489 27.33 -35.25 17.88
N SER A 490 28.39 -36.02 17.69
CA SER A 490 28.43 -37.07 16.66
C SER A 490 27.37 -38.16 16.87
N GLN A 491 27.12 -38.56 18.11
CA GLN A 491 26.04 -39.49 18.45
C GLN A 491 24.66 -38.89 18.17
N LEU A 492 24.45 -37.61 18.48
CA LEU A 492 23.21 -36.89 18.18
C LEU A 492 23.00 -36.74 16.67
N GLU A 493 24.05 -36.48 15.89
CA GLU A 493 23.98 -36.44 14.43
C GLU A 493 23.59 -37.80 13.84
N LYS A 494 24.17 -38.90 14.34
CA LYS A 494 23.79 -40.25 13.92
C LYS A 494 22.33 -40.55 14.25
N LEU A 495 21.89 -40.21 15.46
CA LEU A 495 20.49 -40.36 15.87
C LEU A 495 19.55 -39.47 15.05
N LEU A 496 19.97 -38.26 14.68
CA LEU A 496 19.20 -37.35 13.82
C LEU A 496 19.04 -37.94 12.40
N VAL A 497 20.10 -38.52 11.85
CA VAL A 497 20.04 -39.20 10.54
C VAL A 497 19.16 -40.46 10.60
N GLU A 498 19.22 -41.22 11.70
CA GLU A 498 18.39 -42.41 11.89
C GLU A 498 16.91 -42.06 12.10
N THR A 499 16.63 -41.01 12.87
CA THR A 499 15.27 -40.50 13.06
C THR A 499 14.72 -39.83 11.80
N ALA A 500 15.55 -39.14 11.01
CA ALA A 500 15.16 -38.58 9.71
C ALA A 500 14.83 -39.66 8.65
N ARG A 501 15.36 -40.88 8.79
CA ARG A 501 14.98 -42.03 7.96
C ARG A 501 13.64 -42.67 8.36
N LEU A 502 13.25 -42.53 9.62
CA LEU A 502 11.97 -43.00 10.17
C LEU A 502 10.85 -41.95 10.06
N ALA A 503 11.22 -40.68 9.88
CA ALA A 503 10.29 -39.62 9.56
C ALA A 503 9.65 -39.88 8.19
N PRO A 504 8.32 -39.76 8.05
CA PRO A 504 7.69 -39.81 6.74
C PRO A 504 8.31 -38.72 5.87
N LYS A 505 8.94 -39.12 4.76
CA LYS A 505 9.47 -38.16 3.81
C LYS A 505 8.28 -37.32 3.32
N PRO A 506 8.31 -35.98 3.48
CA PRO A 506 7.31 -35.16 2.83
C PRO A 506 7.43 -35.42 1.33
N LEU A 507 6.34 -35.87 0.71
CA LEU A 507 6.23 -35.94 -0.74
C LEU A 507 6.57 -34.57 -1.30
N GLY A 508 7.46 -34.51 -2.30
CA GLY A 508 7.71 -33.24 -2.98
C GLY A 508 6.43 -32.76 -3.67
N ASP A 509 6.27 -31.46 -3.86
CA ASP A 509 5.07 -30.87 -4.47
C ASP A 509 4.70 -31.51 -5.82
N ALA A 510 5.72 -31.90 -6.60
CA ALA A 510 5.55 -32.60 -7.87
C ALA A 510 4.98 -34.04 -7.71
N GLU A 511 5.39 -34.77 -6.68
CA GLU A 511 4.88 -36.12 -6.40
C GLU A 511 3.46 -36.06 -5.85
N TYR A 512 3.16 -35.04 -5.03
CA TYR A 512 1.82 -34.79 -4.53
C TYR A 512 0.84 -34.42 -5.66
N ALA A 513 1.27 -33.53 -6.59
CA ALA A 513 0.50 -33.20 -7.78
C ALA A 513 0.24 -34.44 -8.65
N ALA A 514 1.26 -35.26 -8.89
CA ALA A 514 1.12 -36.49 -9.68
C ALA A 514 0.18 -37.52 -9.00
N MET A 515 0.19 -37.62 -7.67
CA MET A 515 -0.78 -38.45 -6.95
C MET A 515 -2.21 -37.88 -7.01
N ALA A 516 -2.37 -36.57 -6.95
CA ALA A 516 -3.66 -35.91 -7.12
C ALA A 516 -4.23 -36.13 -8.53
N ASP A 517 -3.39 -36.04 -9.56
CA ASP A 517 -3.77 -36.33 -10.95
C ASP A 517 -4.18 -37.81 -11.13
N ALA A 518 -3.41 -38.73 -10.54
CA ALA A 518 -3.74 -40.16 -10.54
C ALA A 518 -5.08 -40.43 -9.84
N GLN A 519 -5.34 -39.75 -8.72
CA GLN A 519 -6.61 -39.84 -7.99
C GLN A 519 -7.77 -39.28 -8.82
N ALA A 520 -7.63 -38.10 -9.42
CA ALA A 520 -8.66 -37.48 -10.25
C ALA A 520 -9.03 -38.36 -11.46
N LYS A 521 -8.01 -38.93 -12.12
CA LYS A 521 -8.19 -39.89 -13.22
C LYS A 521 -8.97 -41.12 -12.76
N ALA A 522 -8.64 -41.70 -11.61
CA ALA A 522 -9.37 -42.85 -11.07
C ALA A 522 -10.79 -42.49 -10.62
N ASP A 523 -10.99 -41.36 -9.93
CA ASP A 523 -12.32 -40.90 -9.49
C ASP A 523 -13.28 -40.71 -10.68
N SER A 524 -12.77 -40.27 -11.84
CA SER A 524 -13.58 -40.16 -13.06
C SER A 524 -14.19 -41.52 -13.48
N VAL A 525 -13.46 -42.62 -13.31
CA VAL A 525 -13.90 -43.98 -13.65
C VAL A 525 -14.75 -44.57 -12.53
N TYR A 526 -14.34 -44.42 -11.27
CA TYR A 526 -15.07 -44.95 -10.11
C TYR A 526 -16.46 -44.31 -9.96
N SER A 527 -16.59 -43.01 -10.29
CA SER A 527 -17.86 -42.30 -10.24
C SER A 527 -18.92 -42.89 -11.19
N ALA A 528 -18.51 -43.45 -12.33
CA ALA A 528 -19.42 -44.15 -13.25
C ALA A 528 -20.05 -45.41 -12.63
N PHE A 529 -19.44 -45.94 -11.56
CA PHE A 529 -19.94 -47.06 -10.76
C PHE A 529 -20.54 -46.62 -9.42
N GLY A 530 -20.73 -45.32 -9.18
CA GLY A 530 -21.24 -44.79 -7.92
C GLY A 530 -20.28 -45.00 -6.74
N LYS A 531 -18.98 -45.15 -7.01
CA LYS A 531 -17.93 -45.36 -6.00
C LYS A 531 -16.93 -44.20 -6.06
N SER A 532 -16.08 -44.09 -5.05
CA SER A 532 -14.92 -43.19 -5.03
C SER A 532 -13.63 -44.02 -5.04
N ALA A 533 -12.59 -43.49 -5.70
CA ALA A 533 -11.27 -44.09 -5.71
C ALA A 533 -10.60 -43.96 -4.34
N ASN A 534 -9.88 -45.00 -3.91
CA ASN A 534 -9.22 -45.02 -2.60
C ASN A 534 -8.03 -44.05 -2.57
N ARG A 535 -7.97 -43.19 -1.55
CA ARG A 535 -6.90 -42.20 -1.34
C ARG A 535 -5.50 -42.84 -1.18
N PRO A 536 -4.39 -42.07 -1.38
CA PRO A 536 -3.03 -42.58 -1.17
C PRO A 536 -2.80 -43.00 0.28
N LEU A 537 -2.04 -44.07 0.48
CA LEU A 537 -1.61 -44.50 1.82
C LEU A 537 -0.35 -43.72 2.25
N ASN A 538 -0.16 -43.56 3.55
CA ASN A 538 1.03 -42.88 4.08
C ASN A 538 2.30 -43.62 3.68
N GLY A 539 3.19 -42.95 2.95
CA GLY A 539 4.47 -43.51 2.46
C GLY A 539 4.35 -44.42 1.23
N GLU A 540 3.20 -44.44 0.57
CA GLU A 540 3.00 -45.15 -0.71
C GLU A 540 3.70 -44.41 -1.86
N ASP A 541 4.36 -45.14 -2.75
CA ASP A 541 4.95 -44.56 -3.97
C ASP A 541 3.89 -44.37 -5.07
N LEU A 542 4.09 -43.41 -5.97
CA LEU A 542 3.14 -43.06 -7.05
C LEU A 542 2.78 -44.26 -7.93
N LEU A 543 3.75 -45.10 -8.31
CA LEU A 543 3.47 -46.25 -9.16
C LEU A 543 2.69 -47.33 -8.40
N ALA A 544 3.02 -47.54 -7.12
CA ALA A 544 2.27 -48.46 -6.26
C ALA A 544 0.82 -47.98 -6.08
N TYR A 545 0.64 -46.67 -5.90
CA TYR A 545 -0.67 -46.04 -5.78
C TYR A 545 -1.53 -46.23 -7.03
N ARG A 546 -1.00 -45.91 -8.21
CA ARG A 546 -1.70 -46.09 -9.49
C ARG A 546 -2.08 -47.55 -9.75
N LYS A 547 -1.18 -48.50 -9.44
CA LYS A 547 -1.47 -49.95 -9.52
C LYS A 547 -2.63 -50.35 -8.61
N ARG A 548 -2.68 -49.82 -7.39
CA ARG A 548 -3.76 -50.09 -6.42
C ARG A 548 -5.11 -49.53 -6.89
N LEU A 549 -5.11 -48.35 -7.51
CA LEU A 549 -6.32 -47.74 -8.08
C LEU A 549 -6.89 -48.53 -9.26
N ALA A 550 -6.02 -49.05 -10.13
CA ALA A 550 -6.42 -49.82 -11.32
C ALA A 550 -6.85 -51.26 -10.99
N ALA A 551 -6.38 -51.86 -9.89
CA ALA A 551 -6.61 -53.27 -9.58
C ALA A 551 -8.09 -53.68 -9.46
N PRO A 552 -8.99 -52.90 -8.83
CA PRO A 552 -10.42 -53.25 -8.79
C PRO A 552 -11.11 -53.14 -10.15
N MET A 553 -10.64 -52.22 -11.00
CA MET A 553 -11.25 -51.93 -12.31
C MET A 553 -10.85 -52.93 -13.40
N LYS A 554 -9.74 -53.68 -13.22
CA LYS A 554 -9.27 -54.68 -14.19
C LYS A 554 -10.28 -55.79 -14.48
N SER A 555 -11.21 -56.05 -13.56
CA SER A 555 -12.28 -57.05 -13.73
C SER A 555 -13.19 -56.76 -14.94
N HIS A 556 -13.22 -55.52 -15.40
CA HIS A 556 -13.97 -55.08 -16.58
C HIS A 556 -13.20 -55.22 -17.89
N SER A 557 -11.89 -55.51 -17.85
CA SER A 557 -11.04 -55.68 -19.03
C SER A 557 -10.82 -57.15 -19.38
N ALA A 558 -11.19 -57.56 -20.58
CA ALA A 558 -10.96 -58.93 -21.04
C ALA A 558 -9.48 -59.28 -21.20
N ALA A 559 -8.65 -58.29 -21.54
CA ALA A 559 -7.21 -58.46 -21.79
C ALA A 559 -6.37 -58.45 -20.49
N TRP A 560 -6.81 -57.72 -19.46
CA TRP A 560 -6.00 -57.46 -18.27
C TRP A 560 -6.54 -58.06 -16.97
N LYS A 561 -7.73 -58.67 -16.98
CA LYS A 561 -8.37 -59.26 -15.78
C LYS A 561 -7.50 -60.26 -15.02
N ASP A 562 -6.75 -61.09 -15.75
CA ASP A 562 -5.95 -62.20 -15.21
C ASP A 562 -4.48 -61.81 -14.98
N VAL A 563 -4.10 -60.57 -15.32
CA VAL A 563 -2.72 -60.08 -15.19
C VAL A 563 -2.47 -59.53 -13.77
N ASP A 564 -1.30 -59.82 -13.22
CA ASP A 564 -0.82 -59.32 -11.93
C ASP A 564 -0.13 -57.96 -12.11
N LEU A 565 -0.87 -56.88 -11.84
CA LEU A 565 -0.40 -55.50 -12.03
C LEU A 565 0.78 -55.13 -11.13
N SER A 566 0.98 -55.82 -10.01
CA SER A 566 2.08 -55.54 -9.08
C SER A 566 3.45 -55.77 -9.74
N LYS A 567 3.53 -56.76 -10.64
CA LYS A 567 4.75 -57.23 -11.31
C LYS A 567 5.07 -56.51 -12.62
N LEU A 568 4.26 -55.54 -13.03
CA LEU A 568 4.49 -54.79 -14.26
C LEU A 568 5.49 -53.66 -14.04
N GLU A 569 6.43 -53.50 -14.97
CA GLU A 569 7.30 -52.32 -15.07
C GLU A 569 6.48 -51.08 -15.44
N ALA A 570 6.96 -49.89 -15.08
CA ALA A 570 6.21 -48.63 -15.19
C ALA A 570 5.67 -48.37 -16.61
N SER A 571 6.51 -48.54 -17.64
CA SER A 571 6.15 -48.31 -19.05
C SER A 571 5.07 -49.26 -19.56
N VAL A 572 5.06 -50.51 -19.08
CA VAL A 572 4.03 -51.51 -19.43
C VAL A 572 2.74 -51.21 -18.66
N PHE A 573 2.86 -50.74 -17.42
CA PHE A 573 1.72 -50.37 -16.60
C PHE A 573 0.97 -49.15 -17.15
N ASP A 574 1.65 -48.17 -17.75
CA ASP A 574 0.98 -47.01 -18.36
C ASP A 574 0.01 -47.41 -19.48
N ILE A 575 0.40 -48.40 -20.30
CA ILE A 575 -0.47 -48.97 -21.35
C ILE A 575 -1.63 -49.75 -20.72
N ALA A 576 -1.34 -50.55 -19.69
CA ALA A 576 -2.34 -51.34 -18.99
C ALA A 576 -3.38 -50.46 -18.28
N GLU A 577 -2.96 -49.39 -17.60
CA GLU A 577 -3.83 -48.47 -16.87
C GLU A 577 -4.81 -47.77 -17.82
N ALA A 578 -4.33 -47.28 -18.96
CA ALA A 578 -5.18 -46.64 -19.96
C ALA A 578 -6.23 -47.61 -20.53
N ALA A 579 -5.82 -48.84 -20.86
CA ALA A 579 -6.73 -49.87 -21.37
C ALA A 579 -7.76 -50.31 -20.32
N ILE A 580 -7.34 -50.54 -19.07
CA ILE A 580 -8.23 -50.94 -17.97
C ILE A 580 -9.30 -49.88 -17.70
N TYR A 581 -8.92 -48.60 -17.65
CA TYR A 581 -9.88 -47.51 -17.43
C TYR A 581 -10.82 -47.28 -18.60
N ALA A 582 -10.35 -47.44 -19.85
CA ALA A 582 -11.21 -47.37 -21.03
C ALA A 582 -12.24 -48.52 -21.04
N ASP A 583 -11.81 -49.75 -20.77
CA ASP A 583 -12.70 -50.93 -20.71
C ASP A 583 -13.72 -50.80 -19.56
N ALA A 584 -13.29 -50.32 -18.40
CA ALA A 584 -14.18 -50.07 -17.26
C ALA A 584 -15.23 -48.99 -17.57
N MET A 585 -14.83 -47.88 -18.20
CA MET A 585 -15.79 -46.86 -18.65
C MET A 585 -16.75 -47.40 -19.72
N GLY A 586 -16.26 -48.22 -20.66
CA GLY A 586 -17.10 -48.89 -21.64
C GLY A 586 -18.14 -49.81 -20.99
N ALA A 587 -17.74 -50.59 -19.98
CA ALA A 587 -18.63 -51.46 -19.21
C ALA A 587 -19.64 -50.68 -18.34
N ALA A 588 -19.27 -49.48 -17.86
CA ALA A 588 -20.20 -48.61 -17.14
C ALA A 588 -21.30 -48.03 -18.05
N VAL A 589 -20.94 -47.69 -19.28
CA VAL A 589 -21.84 -47.14 -20.31
C VAL A 589 -22.76 -48.21 -20.91
N ASN A 590 -22.25 -49.42 -21.14
CA ASN A 590 -23.01 -50.54 -21.70
C ASN A 590 -22.99 -51.77 -20.77
N PRO A 591 -23.73 -51.76 -19.65
CA PRO A 591 -23.76 -52.90 -18.73
C PRO A 591 -24.44 -54.11 -19.37
N ALA A 592 -23.86 -55.30 -19.19
CA ALA A 592 -24.42 -56.55 -19.71
C ALA A 592 -25.77 -56.95 -19.06
N VAL A 593 -26.07 -56.40 -17.87
CA VAL A 593 -27.33 -56.57 -17.14
C VAL A 593 -27.75 -55.21 -16.58
N SER A 594 -28.84 -54.65 -17.12
CA SER A 594 -29.49 -53.44 -16.57
C SER A 594 -30.58 -53.85 -15.56
N PRO A 595 -30.78 -53.14 -14.46
CA PRO A 595 -31.90 -53.38 -13.55
C PRO A 595 -33.24 -53.28 -14.29
N GLU A 596 -34.18 -54.21 -14.06
CA GLU A 596 -35.52 -54.12 -14.65
C GLU A 596 -36.18 -52.78 -14.26
N GLY A 597 -36.60 -52.01 -15.27
CA GLY A 597 -37.31 -50.73 -15.09
C GLY A 597 -36.44 -49.48 -14.88
N GLY A 598 -35.11 -49.58 -14.80
CA GLY A 598 -34.25 -48.44 -14.43
C GLY A 598 -33.38 -47.85 -15.56
N LEU A 599 -33.28 -46.53 -15.61
CA LEU A 599 -32.19 -45.81 -16.28
C LEU A 599 -31.02 -45.62 -15.32
N ARG A 600 -29.79 -45.95 -15.73
CA ARG A 600 -28.56 -45.73 -14.94
C ARG A 600 -27.91 -44.41 -15.32
N ALA A 601 -27.75 -43.53 -14.34
CA ALA A 601 -26.99 -42.30 -14.48
C ALA A 601 -25.48 -42.60 -14.56
N VAL A 602 -24.82 -42.13 -15.62
CA VAL A 602 -23.36 -42.10 -15.73
C VAL A 602 -22.96 -40.64 -15.86
N THR A 603 -22.29 -40.14 -14.83
CA THR A 603 -21.84 -38.75 -14.77
C THR A 603 -20.39 -38.67 -15.19
N ARG A 604 -20.11 -37.92 -16.25
CA ARG A 604 -18.75 -37.61 -16.71
C ARG A 604 -18.44 -36.14 -16.42
N ASP A 605 -17.24 -35.91 -15.90
CA ASP A 605 -16.67 -34.57 -15.76
C ASP A 605 -15.96 -34.19 -17.07
N THR A 606 -16.26 -33.02 -17.62
CA THR A 606 -15.67 -32.56 -18.89
C THR A 606 -14.30 -31.88 -18.69
N GLY A 607 -13.78 -31.85 -17.46
CA GLY A 607 -12.50 -31.19 -17.14
C GLY A 607 -12.60 -29.66 -17.00
N THR A 608 -13.76 -29.09 -17.32
CA THR A 608 -14.12 -27.68 -17.11
C THR A 608 -15.07 -27.48 -15.92
N GLY A 609 -15.26 -28.51 -15.08
CA GLY A 609 -16.16 -28.49 -13.92
C GLY A 609 -17.64 -28.80 -14.24
N HIS A 610 -17.99 -28.97 -15.52
CA HIS A 610 -19.31 -29.42 -15.93
C HIS A 610 -19.44 -30.94 -15.80
N LYS A 611 -20.49 -31.37 -15.08
CA LYS A 611 -20.84 -32.78 -14.94
C LYS A 611 -22.00 -33.11 -15.87
N ILE A 612 -21.71 -33.80 -16.96
CA ILE A 612 -22.73 -34.31 -17.87
C ILE A 612 -23.19 -35.66 -17.33
N THR A 613 -24.44 -35.73 -16.89
CA THR A 613 -25.06 -36.98 -16.47
C THR A 613 -25.88 -37.54 -17.62
N THR A 614 -25.35 -38.57 -18.26
CA THR A 614 -26.03 -39.28 -19.33
C THR A 614 -26.67 -40.54 -18.77
N PHE A 615 -27.96 -40.73 -19.03
CA PHE A 615 -28.71 -41.88 -18.55
C PHE A 615 -28.68 -42.99 -19.60
N TYR A 616 -28.25 -44.19 -19.19
CA TYR A 616 -28.15 -45.38 -20.03
C TYR A 616 -29.11 -46.46 -19.52
N GLY A 617 -29.93 -47.02 -20.39
CA GLY A 617 -30.92 -48.06 -20.05
C GLY A 617 -32.08 -48.13 -21.06
N ASN A 618 -33.05 -49.00 -20.80
CA ASN A 618 -34.23 -49.12 -21.66
C ASN A 618 -35.25 -48.01 -21.30
N VAL A 619 -35.28 -46.96 -22.14
CA VAL A 619 -36.16 -45.80 -21.98
C VAL A 619 -37.65 -46.19 -21.98
N GLY A 620 -38.02 -47.24 -22.71
CA GLY A 620 -39.41 -47.71 -22.80
C GLY A 620 -39.93 -48.24 -21.45
N SER A 621 -39.13 -49.06 -20.76
CA SER A 621 -39.50 -49.58 -19.44
C SER A 621 -39.54 -48.51 -18.36
N TRP A 622 -38.70 -47.48 -18.45
CA TRP A 622 -38.73 -46.34 -17.52
C TRP A 622 -39.93 -45.41 -17.78
N MET A 623 -40.29 -45.18 -19.05
CA MET A 623 -41.47 -44.38 -19.41
C MET A 623 -42.80 -45.06 -19.10
N ASP A 624 -42.83 -46.39 -19.00
CA ASP A 624 -44.06 -47.13 -18.69
C ASP A 624 -44.62 -46.79 -17.29
N ASP A 625 -43.77 -46.40 -16.33
CA ASP A 625 -44.19 -45.90 -15.00
C ASP A 625 -44.92 -44.54 -15.05
N PHE A 626 -44.70 -43.77 -16.13
CA PHE A 626 -45.33 -42.46 -16.36
C PHE A 626 -46.51 -42.53 -17.33
N ARG A 627 -46.81 -43.70 -17.91
CA ARG A 627 -47.98 -43.88 -18.78
C ARG A 627 -49.22 -44.14 -17.94
N ALA A 628 -50.30 -43.41 -18.25
CA ALA A 628 -51.60 -43.65 -17.63
C ALA A 628 -52.02 -45.12 -17.79
N PRO A 629 -52.67 -45.74 -16.78
CA PRO A 629 -53.06 -47.14 -16.84
C PRO A 629 -53.92 -47.39 -18.08
N ARG A 630 -53.52 -48.36 -18.91
CA ARG A 630 -54.25 -48.72 -20.12
C ARG A 630 -55.63 -49.25 -19.73
N MET A 631 -56.68 -48.45 -19.92
CA MET A 631 -58.05 -48.96 -19.83
C MET A 631 -58.36 -49.77 -21.09
N HIS A 632 -58.59 -51.07 -20.93
CA HIS A 632 -59.21 -51.90 -21.96
C HIS A 632 -60.72 -51.73 -21.90
N GLY A 633 -61.31 -51.18 -22.97
CA GLY A 633 -62.75 -51.15 -23.17
C GLY A 633 -63.14 -52.20 -24.21
N GLU A 634 -63.98 -53.15 -23.82
CA GLU A 634 -64.56 -54.16 -24.71
C GLU A 634 -65.86 -53.57 -25.32
N ILE A 635 -65.88 -53.36 -26.64
CA ILE A 635 -67.06 -52.89 -27.34
C ILE A 635 -67.87 -54.11 -27.80
N ASN A 636 -68.91 -54.47 -27.04
CA ASN A 636 -69.88 -55.47 -27.47
C ASN A 636 -70.85 -54.86 -28.50
N GLN A 637 -70.64 -55.16 -29.78
CA GLN A 637 -71.64 -54.86 -30.82
C GLN A 637 -72.74 -55.93 -30.80
N PRO A 638 -74.04 -55.55 -30.73
CA PRO A 638 -75.12 -56.51 -30.86
C PRO A 638 -75.23 -56.98 -32.32
N ASN A 639 -75.16 -58.29 -32.53
CA ASN A 639 -75.43 -58.93 -33.81
C ASN A 639 -76.80 -58.47 -34.36
N LYS A 640 -76.80 -57.79 -35.50
CA LYS A 640 -78.03 -57.57 -36.27
C LYS A 640 -78.10 -58.59 -37.41
N HIS A 641 -79.25 -59.27 -37.43
CA HIS A 641 -79.72 -60.26 -38.40
C HIS A 641 -79.65 -59.81 -39.85
#